data_AF-A0A9P7Z1V5-F1
#
_entry.id   AF-A0A9P7Z1V5-F1
#
_cell.length_a   1.000
_cell.length_b   1.000
_cell.length_c   1.000
_cell.angle_alpha   90.00
_cell.angle_beta   90.00
_cell.angle_gamma   90.00
#
_symmetry.space_group_name_H-M   'P 1'
#
loop_
_entity.id
_entity.type
_entity.pdbx_description
1 polymer ?
#
loop_
_entity_poly.entity_id
_entity_poly.type
_entity_poly.pdbx_seq_one_letter_code
_entity_poly.pdbx_strand_id
1 'polypeptide(L)'
;MQDTEYPEVDFDQAAGFFTPACTLPTAEPTVMSASKGNGHLAIATIHCPSFKTTSTTSGRVSLYSSSSSSTSPIDVKKHRITIRNPSTLVQVLSLGLVVVVFAFQYLFPNISLGSSKSPSANLPTEYSPRSHLDPGICQILHPFHTKNTQASVSRPRKMALQAEAERVAAEFKFTDEHVQETVTEFVTEMNEGLAKNATNMSQIPTYVTGVPNGTEKGLYLAIDLGGTNFRVCSIQLNGDTTFNIIQEKVAIPKEMMESKTAKILFGFLAKQIDVFLQTHHNDHFEAHVRRRQTVSTPEGYRDEHIFRLGFTFSFPVHQVGINSGTLIRWTKGFNIPDAVGQDVCALLQKEIDLLRLPVRVAALVNDTVGTLMARSYSSPGKTGTLLGAIFGTGTNGAYVEKLSKITKTMEGEFDTSTGEMVVNTEWGSFDNGLKVLPNTKYDQILDRDSVNPGVQMFEKRISGMFLGEILRIVLVEMMKLNTVTLFKDETSSHDDLHSKSTVNPDSPLFKQWAVDSSILSYAESDNTAGLQTLRTEIEKSLGVSAPSHEDAQAVKTIAHAIAERAARLAGVAIGAIVLQTECLSATASTSEHASGPKSSGAILKDTKNLNISEAVFTTANKLADTAGLAVNEDEIVDIGVDGSLVEFYPGFEGYLRDALRVTSGIGPVGERKIRIGIAKDGSGVGAALIALVASKMEKQPNDYIGDLRRAALLGGVSEDNEEGLDFSPITAKSPAASNSLKP
;
A
#
# COMPACT_ATOMS: atom_id res chain seq x y z
N MET A 1 24.61 54.22 28.51
CA MET A 1 24.61 53.79 29.93
C MET A 1 24.31 52.30 29.88
N GLN A 2 25.34 51.45 30.03
CA GLN A 2 25.25 50.03 30.42
C GLN A 2 24.24 49.20 29.60
N ASP A 3 24.61 48.52 28.51
CA ASP A 3 25.82 47.72 28.20
C ASP A 3 25.96 46.45 29.08
N THR A 4 25.39 45.35 28.57
CA THR A 4 25.76 43.90 28.68
C THR A 4 24.74 43.15 27.80
N GLU A 5 25.01 42.80 26.53
CA GLU A 5 25.86 41.70 26.05
C GLU A 5 25.41 40.29 26.48
N TYR A 6 25.08 39.46 25.47
CA TYR A 6 24.92 38.01 25.57
C TYR A 6 26.22 37.34 25.10
N PRO A 7 26.66 36.21 25.68
CA PRO A 7 27.80 35.46 25.16
C PRO A 7 27.38 34.56 23.99
N GLU A 8 28.06 34.72 22.86
CA GLU A 8 28.22 33.64 21.87
C GLU A 8 29.13 32.55 22.47
N VAL A 9 28.97 31.30 22.03
CA VAL A 9 29.89 30.19 22.35
C VAL A 9 30.26 29.51 21.05
N ASP A 10 31.51 29.68 20.63
CA ASP A 10 32.04 29.19 19.35
C ASP A 10 32.59 27.75 19.47
N PHE A 11 32.70 27.07 18.33
CA PHE A 11 33.25 25.73 18.20
C PHE A 11 34.77 25.78 17.95
N ASP A 12 35.60 25.42 18.94
CA ASP A 12 36.63 24.36 18.77
C ASP A 12 37.35 23.95 20.08
N GLN A 13 38.19 22.92 19.98
CA GLN A 13 39.22 22.43 20.93
C GLN A 13 38.77 21.78 22.25
N ALA A 14 38.73 20.44 22.23
CA ALA A 14 39.47 19.63 23.22
C ALA A 14 39.69 18.18 22.70
N ALA A 15 40.94 17.83 22.37
CA ALA A 15 41.32 16.44 22.10
C ALA A 15 41.81 15.76 23.39
N GLY A 16 41.29 14.56 23.72
CA GLY A 16 41.69 13.88 24.97
C GLY A 16 41.15 12.46 25.14
N PHE A 17 41.92 11.47 24.66
CA PHE A 17 42.00 10.07 25.10
C PHE A 17 40.75 9.38 25.71
N PHE A 18 40.26 8.34 25.01
CA PHE A 18 40.34 6.96 25.53
C PHE A 18 40.19 5.93 24.40
N THR A 19 41.07 4.92 24.36
CA THR A 19 41.04 3.83 23.36
C THR A 19 41.13 2.46 24.05
N PRO A 20 40.23 1.51 23.75
CA PRO A 20 40.49 0.09 23.93
C PRO A 20 41.16 -0.48 22.67
N ALA A 21 42.29 -1.17 22.81
CA ALA A 21 42.97 -1.81 21.69
C ALA A 21 42.43 -3.22 21.44
N CYS A 22 42.36 -3.63 20.18
CA CYS A 22 42.26 -5.05 19.81
C CYS A 22 43.04 -5.28 18.50
N THR A 23 44.01 -6.19 18.53
CA THR A 23 45.04 -6.35 17.48
C THR A 23 44.80 -7.59 16.61
N LEU A 24 44.87 -7.43 15.29
CA LEU A 24 45.15 -8.51 14.34
C LEU A 24 46.22 -8.07 13.33
N PRO A 25 47.05 -9.00 12.80
CA PRO A 25 48.34 -8.65 12.19
C PRO A 25 48.25 -8.30 10.69
N THR A 26 49.12 -7.38 10.28
CA THR A 26 49.46 -7.12 8.88
C THR A 26 50.50 -8.13 8.35
N ALA A 27 50.42 -8.46 7.06
CA ALA A 27 51.49 -9.12 6.30
C ALA A 27 51.80 -8.32 5.03
N GLU A 28 53.08 -8.17 4.69
CA GLU A 28 53.55 -7.27 3.64
C GLU A 28 53.53 -7.91 2.23
N PRO A 29 53.36 -7.11 1.16
CA PRO A 29 53.52 -7.58 -0.22
C PRO A 29 55.00 -7.63 -0.63
N THR A 30 55.45 -8.77 -1.17
CA THR A 30 56.79 -8.91 -1.77
C THR A 30 56.72 -8.79 -3.30
N VAL A 31 57.80 -8.31 -3.93
CA VAL A 31 57.86 -7.80 -5.31
C VAL A 31 58.73 -8.71 -6.22
N MET A 32 58.60 -8.54 -7.55
CA MET A 32 59.41 -9.14 -8.64
C MET A 32 59.14 -10.63 -8.98
N SER A 33 59.32 -11.12 -10.22
CA SER A 33 59.77 -10.48 -11.49
C SER A 33 59.12 -11.15 -12.72
N ALA A 34 59.45 -10.69 -13.94
CA ALA A 34 58.80 -11.12 -15.19
C ALA A 34 59.70 -11.99 -16.10
N SER A 35 59.09 -12.80 -16.97
CA SER A 35 59.73 -13.32 -18.20
C SER A 35 58.71 -13.49 -19.35
N LYS A 36 59.20 -13.75 -20.57
CA LYS A 36 58.41 -13.73 -21.82
C LYS A 36 58.13 -15.14 -22.36
N GLY A 37 57.02 -15.33 -23.06
CA GLY A 37 56.77 -16.49 -23.91
C GLY A 37 55.72 -16.20 -25.00
N ASN A 38 56.08 -16.39 -26.28
CA ASN A 38 55.15 -16.26 -27.40
C ASN A 38 54.48 -17.61 -27.70
N GLY A 39 53.19 -17.58 -28.06
CA GLY A 39 52.42 -18.71 -28.60
C GLY A 39 51.34 -18.20 -29.55
N HIS A 40 51.00 -18.98 -30.58
CA HIS A 40 50.16 -18.53 -31.70
C HIS A 40 48.98 -19.48 -31.93
N LEU A 41 47.85 -18.93 -32.41
CA LEU A 41 46.69 -19.61 -33.03
C LEU A 41 45.98 -20.75 -32.26
N ALA A 42 44.67 -20.56 -32.03
CA ALA A 42 43.63 -21.39 -32.64
C ALA A 42 42.26 -20.69 -32.55
N ILE A 43 41.35 -21.00 -33.49
CA ILE A 43 39.95 -20.52 -33.53
C ILE A 43 39.03 -21.70 -33.21
N ALA A 44 38.00 -21.49 -32.39
CA ALA A 44 36.98 -22.50 -32.08
C ALA A 44 35.59 -21.89 -31.84
N THR A 45 34.98 -21.32 -32.89
CA THR A 45 33.54 -20.98 -32.87
C THR A 45 32.74 -22.24 -33.20
N ILE A 46 31.85 -22.69 -32.31
CA ILE A 46 30.94 -23.80 -32.55
C ILE A 46 29.52 -23.28 -32.79
N HIS A 47 28.82 -23.93 -33.72
CA HIS A 47 27.55 -23.53 -34.30
C HIS A 47 26.56 -24.71 -34.22
N CYS A 48 25.25 -24.41 -34.31
CA CYS A 48 24.14 -25.25 -34.81
C CYS A 48 22.90 -25.30 -33.88
N PRO A 49 21.69 -25.59 -34.41
CA PRO A 49 21.24 -25.39 -35.81
C PRO A 49 19.86 -24.70 -35.91
N SER A 50 19.58 -24.11 -37.08
CA SER A 50 18.21 -23.70 -37.46
C SER A 50 17.60 -24.73 -38.41
N PHE A 51 16.29 -25.02 -38.24
CA PHE A 51 15.52 -25.79 -39.22
C PHE A 51 14.96 -24.90 -40.33
N LYS A 52 14.84 -25.45 -41.55
CA LYS A 52 14.12 -24.86 -42.68
C LYS A 52 13.27 -25.92 -43.38
N THR A 53 12.09 -25.52 -43.83
CA THR A 53 11.35 -26.21 -44.90
C THR A 53 10.77 -25.16 -45.87
N THR A 54 10.74 -25.53 -47.15
CA THR A 54 10.19 -24.76 -48.28
C THR A 54 8.65 -24.91 -48.35
N SER A 55 7.87 -24.20 -49.18
CA SER A 55 8.15 -23.70 -50.55
C SER A 55 7.24 -22.55 -51.04
N THR A 56 7.65 -21.97 -52.18
CA THR A 56 6.94 -21.18 -53.22
C THR A 56 5.39 -21.22 -53.25
N THR A 57 4.69 -20.17 -53.72
CA THR A 57 4.71 -19.71 -55.15
C THR A 57 4.21 -18.26 -55.36
N SER A 58 4.54 -17.68 -56.52
CA SER A 58 4.32 -16.28 -56.96
C SER A 58 2.90 -15.95 -57.48
N GLY A 59 2.49 -14.68 -57.33
CA GLY A 59 1.36 -14.03 -58.02
C GLY A 59 1.47 -12.50 -57.97
N ARG A 60 1.04 -11.76 -59.02
CA ARG A 60 1.36 -10.31 -59.19
C ARG A 60 0.31 -9.57 -60.07
N VAL A 61 0.12 -8.27 -59.81
CA VAL A 61 -0.45 -7.19 -60.69
C VAL A 61 -1.99 -6.94 -60.72
N SER A 62 -2.32 -5.64 -60.70
CA SER A 62 -3.53 -4.87 -61.14
C SER A 62 -4.91 -5.00 -60.48
N LEU A 63 -5.30 -3.91 -59.80
CA LEU A 63 -6.28 -2.90 -60.26
C LEU A 63 -7.41 -3.33 -61.21
N TYR A 64 -8.66 -3.06 -60.83
CA TYR A 64 -9.59 -2.22 -61.61
C TYR A 64 -10.74 -1.67 -60.74
N SER A 65 -11.40 -0.61 -61.19
CA SER A 65 -12.50 0.11 -60.51
C SER A 65 -13.79 0.13 -61.33
N SER A 66 -14.96 -0.02 -60.70
CA SER A 66 -16.26 0.50 -61.20
C SER A 66 -17.36 0.46 -60.12
N SER A 67 -18.53 1.05 -60.41
CA SER A 67 -19.53 1.53 -59.45
C SER A 67 -20.97 0.99 -59.67
N SER A 68 -21.93 1.57 -58.94
CA SER A 68 -23.35 1.78 -59.31
C SER A 68 -24.38 0.62 -59.26
N SER A 69 -25.06 0.52 -58.10
CA SER A 69 -26.51 0.75 -57.87
C SER A 69 -27.64 0.08 -58.68
N SER A 70 -28.67 -0.38 -57.93
CA SER A 70 -30.13 -0.53 -58.30
C SER A 70 -30.53 -1.60 -59.35
N THR A 71 -31.69 -2.27 -59.31
CA THR A 71 -32.89 -2.22 -58.43
C THR A 71 -33.60 -3.60 -58.32
N SER A 72 -34.55 -3.76 -57.39
CA SER A 72 -35.34 -4.99 -57.09
C SER A 72 -36.44 -5.34 -58.14
N PRO A 73 -37.01 -6.57 -58.18
CA PRO A 73 -38.09 -6.94 -57.23
C PRO A 73 -38.17 -8.43 -56.73
N ILE A 74 -39.12 -8.63 -55.81
CA ILE A 74 -39.56 -9.76 -54.94
C ILE A 74 -40.13 -11.00 -55.70
N ASP A 75 -40.19 -12.26 -55.18
CA ASP A 75 -39.81 -12.88 -53.87
C ASP A 75 -38.63 -13.90 -54.03
N VAL A 76 -38.61 -15.22 -53.77
CA VAL A 76 -39.56 -16.26 -53.30
C VAL A 76 -38.98 -17.04 -52.11
N LYS A 77 -39.72 -17.13 -50.98
CA LYS A 77 -39.30 -17.78 -49.71
C LYS A 77 -38.65 -19.17 -49.84
N LYS A 78 -37.41 -19.29 -49.32
CA LYS A 78 -36.91 -20.48 -48.60
C LYS A 78 -36.19 -20.04 -47.32
N HIS A 79 -36.70 -20.44 -46.15
CA HIS A 79 -36.01 -20.19 -44.89
C HIS A 79 -34.80 -21.13 -44.76
N ARG A 80 -33.60 -20.56 -44.65
CA ARG A 80 -32.35 -21.30 -44.38
C ARG A 80 -31.63 -20.62 -43.21
N ILE A 81 -31.92 -21.08 -41.99
CA ILE A 81 -31.32 -20.55 -40.77
C ILE A 81 -29.80 -20.74 -40.85
N THR A 82 -29.06 -19.64 -40.82
CA THR A 82 -27.59 -19.62 -40.89
C THR A 82 -27.07 -19.09 -39.57
N ILE A 83 -26.60 -19.99 -38.70
CA ILE A 83 -26.19 -19.66 -37.34
C ILE A 83 -24.79 -19.01 -37.36
N ARG A 84 -24.72 -17.73 -36.99
CA ARG A 84 -23.46 -17.06 -36.63
C ARG A 84 -23.15 -17.30 -35.16
N ASN A 85 -22.30 -18.29 -34.87
CA ASN A 85 -21.22 -18.28 -33.87
C ASN A 85 -20.80 -19.72 -33.51
N PRO A 86 -19.49 -20.05 -33.49
CA PRO A 86 -19.02 -21.39 -33.10
C PRO A 86 -19.03 -21.61 -31.57
N SER A 87 -19.00 -20.54 -30.77
CA SER A 87 -18.93 -20.62 -29.29
C SER A 87 -20.16 -21.26 -28.64
N THR A 88 -21.36 -20.96 -29.14
CA THR A 88 -22.62 -21.51 -28.59
C THR A 88 -22.74 -23.01 -28.78
N LEU A 89 -22.18 -23.58 -29.87
CA LEU A 89 -22.22 -25.03 -30.09
C LEU A 89 -21.38 -25.77 -29.04
N VAL A 90 -20.19 -25.25 -28.71
CA VAL A 90 -19.32 -25.82 -27.68
C VAL A 90 -19.97 -25.76 -26.31
N GLN A 91 -20.62 -24.66 -25.96
CA GLN A 91 -21.32 -24.51 -24.67
C GLN A 91 -22.52 -25.47 -24.55
N VAL A 92 -23.34 -25.61 -25.60
CA VAL A 92 -24.48 -26.55 -25.60
C VAL A 92 -24.02 -28.01 -25.52
N LEU A 93 -22.96 -28.39 -26.26
CA LEU A 93 -22.37 -29.73 -26.16
C LEU A 93 -21.77 -30.02 -24.78
N SER A 94 -21.12 -29.01 -24.17
CA SER A 94 -20.56 -29.14 -22.81
C SER A 94 -21.64 -29.37 -21.77
N LEU A 95 -22.74 -28.60 -21.84
CA LEU A 95 -23.88 -28.75 -20.93
C LEU A 95 -24.57 -30.12 -21.10
N GLY A 96 -24.74 -30.57 -22.35
CA GLY A 96 -25.28 -31.89 -22.67
C GLY A 96 -24.42 -33.03 -22.11
N LEU A 97 -23.09 -32.93 -22.21
CA LEU A 97 -22.17 -33.94 -21.66
C LEU A 97 -22.29 -34.03 -20.13
N VAL A 98 -22.35 -32.89 -19.44
CA VAL A 98 -22.51 -32.85 -17.97
C VAL A 98 -23.84 -33.48 -17.53
N VAL A 99 -24.95 -33.17 -18.22
CA VAL A 99 -26.26 -33.79 -17.93
C VAL A 99 -26.23 -35.31 -18.15
N VAL A 100 -25.56 -35.81 -19.20
CA VAL A 100 -25.39 -37.24 -19.43
C VAL A 100 -24.54 -37.91 -18.34
N VAL A 101 -23.46 -37.28 -17.87
CA VAL A 101 -22.62 -37.81 -16.78
C VAL A 101 -23.43 -37.94 -15.48
N PHE A 102 -24.17 -36.91 -15.08
CA PHE A 102 -25.01 -36.97 -13.87
C PHE A 102 -26.16 -37.99 -14.00
N ALA A 103 -26.81 -38.08 -15.17
CA ALA A 103 -27.82 -39.10 -15.41
C ALA A 103 -27.25 -40.53 -15.33
N PHE A 104 -26.03 -40.76 -15.84
CA PHE A 104 -25.37 -42.07 -15.80
C PHE A 104 -24.94 -42.44 -14.37
N GLN A 105 -24.40 -41.48 -13.60
CA GLN A 105 -24.07 -41.68 -12.18
C GLN A 105 -25.31 -41.98 -11.32
N TYR A 106 -26.44 -41.33 -11.61
CA TYR A 106 -27.71 -41.56 -10.91
C TYR A 106 -28.33 -42.93 -11.24
N LEU A 107 -28.15 -43.43 -12.47
CA LEU A 107 -28.69 -44.72 -12.91
C LEU A 107 -27.81 -45.92 -12.57
N PHE A 108 -26.48 -45.75 -12.43
CA PHE A 108 -25.53 -46.84 -12.22
C PHE A 108 -24.53 -46.60 -11.05
N PRO A 109 -24.99 -46.39 -9.81
CA PRO A 109 -24.15 -45.94 -8.69
C PRO A 109 -23.10 -46.95 -8.17
N ASN A 110 -23.03 -48.18 -8.72
CA ASN A 110 -22.18 -49.27 -8.20
C ASN A 110 -21.15 -49.83 -9.21
N ILE A 111 -20.88 -49.14 -10.32
CA ILE A 111 -19.85 -49.58 -11.29
C ILE A 111 -18.47 -49.01 -10.91
N SER A 112 -17.64 -49.83 -10.25
CA SER A 112 -16.26 -49.50 -9.93
C SER A 112 -15.29 -50.10 -10.96
N LEU A 113 -14.47 -49.25 -11.61
CA LEU A 113 -13.37 -49.69 -12.46
C LEU A 113 -12.05 -49.74 -11.68
N GLY A 114 -11.66 -50.94 -11.25
CA GLY A 114 -10.25 -51.34 -11.17
C GLY A 114 -9.84 -52.10 -12.45
N SER A 115 -8.57 -52.41 -12.71
CA SER A 115 -7.33 -52.09 -11.99
C SER A 115 -6.13 -52.33 -12.95
N SER A 116 -4.92 -51.94 -12.57
CA SER A 116 -3.68 -52.44 -13.20
C SER A 116 -2.63 -52.76 -12.15
N LYS A 117 -2.14 -54.01 -12.13
CA LYS A 117 -1.10 -54.54 -11.24
C LYS A 117 -0.38 -55.72 -11.90
N SER A 118 0.93 -55.83 -11.71
CA SER A 118 1.73 -57.07 -11.58
C SER A 118 3.23 -56.74 -11.67
N PRO A 119 4.16 -57.67 -11.34
CA PRO A 119 4.11 -58.86 -10.46
C PRO A 119 4.84 -58.58 -9.11
N SER A 120 4.67 -59.26 -7.97
CA SER A 120 4.34 -60.65 -7.58
C SER A 120 5.56 -61.53 -7.24
N ALA A 121 5.67 -61.96 -5.97
CA ALA A 121 6.55 -63.05 -5.50
C ALA A 121 6.10 -63.64 -4.12
N ASN A 122 5.35 -64.75 -4.17
CA ASN A 122 5.29 -65.92 -3.27
C ASN A 122 5.30 -65.80 -1.70
N LEU A 123 4.13 -66.15 -1.12
CA LEU A 123 3.78 -67.13 -0.05
C LEU A 123 4.87 -67.92 0.75
N PRO A 124 4.58 -68.61 1.90
CA PRO A 124 3.25 -69.06 2.41
C PRO A 124 2.94 -68.97 3.96
N THR A 125 1.64 -69.12 4.33
CA THR A 125 0.98 -69.90 5.46
C THR A 125 1.65 -70.08 6.86
N GLU A 126 0.96 -70.25 8.02
CA GLU A 126 -0.47 -70.35 8.40
C GLU A 126 -0.69 -70.25 9.95
N TYR A 127 -1.93 -70.52 10.41
CA TYR A 127 -2.39 -70.87 11.77
C TYR A 127 -2.79 -69.80 12.79
N SER A 128 -3.94 -70.07 13.40
CA SER A 128 -4.44 -69.56 14.68
C SER A 128 -5.25 -70.69 15.35
N PRO A 129 -5.39 -70.67 16.68
CA PRO A 129 -6.70 -70.98 17.25
C PRO A 129 -7.14 -70.02 18.38
N ARG A 130 -8.45 -69.91 18.57
CA ARG A 130 -9.09 -69.24 19.73
C ARG A 130 -9.21 -70.21 20.91
N SER A 131 -9.27 -69.72 22.15
CA SER A 131 -9.90 -70.44 23.28
C SER A 131 -10.31 -69.49 24.43
N HIS A 132 -11.58 -69.60 24.84
CA HIS A 132 -12.21 -69.38 26.16
C HIS A 132 -11.86 -68.20 27.10
N LEU A 133 -12.93 -67.55 27.58
CA LEU A 133 -13.03 -66.95 28.93
C LEU A 133 -13.66 -67.96 29.91
N ASP A 134 -13.41 -67.79 31.21
CA ASP A 134 -14.46 -67.75 32.25
C ASP A 134 -13.93 -67.09 33.56
N PRO A 135 -14.78 -66.69 34.54
CA PRO A 135 -14.46 -65.63 35.51
C PRO A 135 -14.08 -66.07 36.95
N GLY A 136 -13.50 -65.15 37.73
CA GLY A 136 -13.19 -65.30 39.16
C GLY A 136 -13.47 -64.03 39.98
N ILE A 137 -14.05 -64.18 41.18
CA ILE A 137 -14.74 -63.10 41.94
C ILE A 137 -13.84 -62.34 42.93
N CYS A 138 -13.99 -61.01 42.89
CA CYS A 138 -13.82 -59.98 43.92
C CYS A 138 -13.34 -60.34 45.35
N GLN A 139 -12.43 -59.52 45.89
CA GLN A 139 -12.43 -59.11 47.32
C GLN A 139 -11.93 -57.66 47.48
N ILE A 140 -12.48 -56.92 48.45
CA ILE A 140 -12.13 -55.53 48.80
C ILE A 140 -12.05 -55.41 50.33
N LEU A 141 -10.94 -54.87 50.87
CA LEU A 141 -10.94 -53.85 51.94
C LEU A 141 -9.53 -53.32 52.27
N HIS A 142 -9.52 -52.12 52.86
CA HIS A 142 -8.37 -51.25 53.22
C HIS A 142 -7.78 -51.60 54.62
N PRO A 143 -6.70 -50.98 55.16
CA PRO A 143 -6.14 -49.66 54.81
C PRO A 143 -4.61 -49.44 54.80
N PHE A 144 -4.26 -48.25 54.27
CA PHE A 144 -3.04 -47.44 54.35
C PHE A 144 -1.81 -47.94 55.15
N HIS A 145 -0.65 -47.83 54.49
CA HIS A 145 0.50 -47.12 55.07
C HIS A 145 1.18 -46.24 54.02
N THR A 146 1.21 -44.93 54.24
CA THR A 146 1.92 -43.97 53.38
C THR A 146 3.41 -43.92 53.74
N LYS A 147 4.27 -43.83 52.71
CA LYS A 147 5.62 -43.28 52.84
C LYS A 147 5.79 -42.18 51.80
N ASN A 148 6.52 -41.13 52.16
CA ASN A 148 6.66 -39.93 51.35
C ASN A 148 7.34 -40.22 50.01
N THR A 149 6.61 -40.00 48.93
CA THR A 149 7.17 -39.53 47.67
C THR A 149 6.54 -38.16 47.42
N GLN A 150 7.32 -37.08 47.51
CA GLN A 150 6.80 -35.73 47.25
C GLN A 150 6.42 -35.64 45.76
N ALA A 151 5.15 -35.33 45.47
CA ALA A 151 4.72 -35.06 44.11
C ALA A 151 5.41 -33.79 43.60
N SER A 152 6.09 -33.87 42.45
CA SER A 152 6.89 -32.77 41.92
C SER A 152 6.04 -31.56 41.52
N VAL A 153 6.60 -30.36 41.67
CA VAL A 153 5.90 -29.08 41.64
C VAL A 153 5.76 -28.53 40.20
N SER A 154 5.12 -29.29 39.32
CA SER A 154 4.98 -28.93 37.88
C SER A 154 3.83 -27.95 37.61
N ARG A 155 2.65 -28.15 38.23
CA ARG A 155 1.45 -27.32 37.99
C ARG A 155 1.62 -25.80 38.20
N PRO A 156 2.34 -25.31 39.23
CA PRO A 156 2.45 -23.86 39.45
C PRO A 156 3.21 -23.09 38.36
N ARG A 157 4.10 -23.74 37.59
CA ARG A 157 4.94 -23.06 36.58
C ARG A 157 4.26 -22.89 35.22
N LYS A 158 3.46 -23.85 34.74
CA LYS A 158 2.68 -23.67 33.50
C LYS A 158 1.68 -22.49 33.61
N MET A 159 1.11 -22.25 34.80
CA MET A 159 0.31 -21.05 35.09
C MET A 159 1.12 -19.73 35.02
N ALA A 160 2.42 -19.75 35.35
CA ALA A 160 3.24 -18.54 35.47
C ALA A 160 3.64 -17.95 34.10
N LEU A 161 3.88 -18.78 33.08
CA LEU A 161 4.15 -18.30 31.72
C LEU A 161 2.94 -17.57 31.14
N GLN A 162 1.76 -18.19 31.19
CA GLN A 162 0.53 -17.59 30.67
C GLN A 162 0.14 -16.33 31.46
N ALA A 163 0.24 -16.36 32.80
CA ALA A 163 -0.06 -15.19 33.63
C ALA A 163 0.90 -14.02 33.38
N GLU A 164 2.19 -14.26 33.10
CA GLU A 164 3.10 -13.18 32.69
C GLU A 164 2.78 -12.69 31.28
N ALA A 165 2.43 -13.57 30.33
CA ALA A 165 2.01 -13.15 28.99
C ALA A 165 0.76 -12.27 29.02
N GLU A 166 -0.22 -12.60 29.88
CA GLU A 166 -1.42 -11.79 30.14
C GLU A 166 -1.08 -10.46 30.86
N ARG A 167 -0.16 -10.49 31.84
CA ARG A 167 0.32 -9.29 32.54
C ARG A 167 1.08 -8.33 31.60
N VAL A 168 1.82 -8.86 30.63
CA VAL A 168 2.51 -8.10 29.59
C VAL A 168 1.53 -7.57 28.55
N ALA A 169 0.59 -8.40 28.07
CA ALA A 169 -0.46 -7.98 27.15
C ALA A 169 -1.30 -6.82 27.73
N ALA A 170 -1.55 -6.82 29.05
CA ALA A 170 -2.20 -5.71 29.73
C ALA A 170 -1.41 -4.39 29.69
N GLU A 171 -0.07 -4.39 29.53
CA GLU A 171 0.73 -3.18 29.31
C GLU A 171 0.43 -2.52 27.94
N PHE A 172 -0.03 -3.30 26.96
CA PHE A 172 -0.37 -2.81 25.62
C PHE A 172 -1.83 -2.32 25.49
N LYS A 173 -2.67 -2.53 26.51
CA LYS A 173 -4.11 -2.21 26.44
C LYS A 173 -4.36 -0.70 26.26
N PHE A 174 -4.87 -0.33 25.10
CA PHE A 174 -5.22 1.04 24.75
C PHE A 174 -6.74 1.24 24.87
N THR A 175 -7.20 1.76 26.01
CA THR A 175 -8.62 1.80 26.39
C THR A 175 -9.45 2.81 25.57
N ASP A 176 -10.75 2.86 25.80
CA ASP A 176 -11.63 3.80 25.11
C ASP A 176 -11.38 5.24 25.57
N GLU A 177 -10.96 5.44 26.82
CA GLU A 177 -10.53 6.73 27.35
C GLU A 177 -9.24 7.21 26.65
N HIS A 178 -8.22 6.34 26.54
CA HIS A 178 -6.99 6.69 25.83
C HIS A 178 -7.22 7.01 24.33
N VAL A 179 -8.20 6.35 23.67
CA VAL A 179 -8.62 6.72 22.31
C VAL A 179 -9.12 8.17 22.26
N GLN A 180 -9.99 8.57 23.19
CA GLN A 180 -10.57 9.92 23.23
C GLN A 180 -9.52 11.00 23.50
N GLU A 181 -8.63 10.75 24.47
CA GLU A 181 -7.52 11.65 24.81
C GLU A 181 -6.57 11.82 23.62
N THR A 182 -6.22 10.71 22.95
CA THR A 182 -5.32 10.75 21.79
C THR A 182 -5.97 11.39 20.57
N VAL A 183 -7.26 11.16 20.29
CA VAL A 183 -8.00 11.88 19.22
C VAL A 183 -8.00 13.40 19.47
N THR A 184 -8.22 13.81 20.73
CA THR A 184 -8.25 15.23 21.10
C THR A 184 -6.88 15.91 20.87
N GLU A 185 -5.79 15.22 21.22
CA GLU A 185 -4.44 15.73 20.96
C GLU A 185 -4.08 15.69 19.48
N PHE A 186 -4.50 14.66 18.73
CA PHE A 186 -4.26 14.55 17.29
C PHE A 186 -4.92 15.69 16.53
N VAL A 187 -6.18 16.03 16.84
CA VAL A 187 -6.84 17.23 16.30
C VAL A 187 -6.11 18.52 16.72
N THR A 188 -5.48 18.55 17.90
CA THR A 188 -4.68 19.71 18.35
C THR A 188 -3.40 19.87 17.51
N GLU A 189 -2.57 18.83 17.39
CA GLU A 189 -1.35 18.89 16.55
C GLU A 189 -1.67 19.09 15.06
N MET A 190 -2.80 18.57 14.56
CA MET A 190 -3.30 18.89 13.21
C MET A 190 -3.50 20.40 13.03
N ASN A 191 -4.24 21.05 13.93
CA ASN A 191 -4.50 22.49 13.82
C ASN A 191 -3.24 23.34 14.03
N GLU A 192 -2.31 22.91 14.89
CA GLU A 192 -1.00 23.56 14.98
C GLU A 192 -0.22 23.47 13.66
N GLY A 193 -0.18 22.29 13.03
CA GLY A 193 0.50 22.07 11.76
C GLY A 193 -0.16 22.76 10.56
N LEU A 194 -1.47 23.04 10.61
CA LEU A 194 -2.15 23.87 9.60
C LEU A 194 -1.85 25.36 9.76
N ALA A 195 -1.51 25.81 10.97
CA ALA A 195 -1.24 27.21 11.31
C ALA A 195 0.25 27.59 11.31
N LYS A 196 1.17 26.63 11.47
CA LYS A 196 2.61 26.87 11.61
C LYS A 196 3.44 25.86 10.80
N ASN A 197 4.69 26.20 10.53
CA ASN A 197 5.72 25.27 10.06
C ASN A 197 6.59 24.80 11.24
N ALA A 198 7.34 23.71 11.06
CA ALA A 198 8.23 23.11 12.07
C ALA A 198 7.51 22.58 13.35
N THR A 199 6.30 22.06 13.18
CA THR A 199 5.49 21.33 14.18
C THR A 199 5.74 19.81 14.11
N ASN A 200 5.25 19.05 15.11
CA ASN A 200 5.31 17.58 15.13
C ASN A 200 4.61 16.95 13.91
N MET A 201 3.30 17.19 13.76
CA MET A 201 2.59 16.93 12.50
C MET A 201 2.88 18.06 11.52
N SER A 202 3.43 17.74 10.34
CA SER A 202 3.88 18.77 9.38
C SER A 202 2.78 19.32 8.47
N GLN A 203 1.68 18.57 8.27
CA GLN A 203 0.50 19.01 7.48
C GLN A 203 0.88 19.67 6.15
N ILE A 204 1.72 18.99 5.37
CA ILE A 204 2.35 19.51 4.15
C ILE A 204 1.28 19.77 3.08
N PRO A 205 1.10 21.03 2.61
CA PRO A 205 0.23 21.34 1.49
C PRO A 205 0.78 20.71 0.21
N THR A 206 -0.04 19.93 -0.49
CA THR A 206 0.42 19.12 -1.65
C THR A 206 0.26 19.84 -2.99
N TYR A 207 -0.34 21.03 -3.00
CA TYR A 207 -0.72 21.80 -4.19
C TYR A 207 -1.73 21.07 -5.12
N VAL A 208 -2.28 19.92 -4.70
CA VAL A 208 -3.37 19.22 -5.37
C VAL A 208 -4.70 19.79 -4.86
N THR A 209 -5.36 20.59 -5.69
CA THR A 209 -6.54 21.39 -5.31
C THR A 209 -7.87 20.78 -5.74
N GLY A 210 -7.85 19.63 -6.42
CA GLY A 210 -9.05 18.93 -6.87
C GLY A 210 -8.85 17.41 -6.88
N VAL A 211 -9.92 16.69 -6.55
CA VAL A 211 -9.96 15.23 -6.41
C VAL A 211 -10.79 14.63 -7.57
N PRO A 212 -10.38 13.48 -8.18
CA PRO A 212 -11.08 12.91 -9.32
C PRO A 212 -12.44 12.32 -8.92
N ASN A 213 -13.37 12.29 -9.88
CA ASN A 213 -14.75 11.86 -9.71
C ASN A 213 -15.14 10.66 -10.59
N GLY A 214 -14.15 9.98 -11.17
CA GLY A 214 -14.35 8.79 -12.00
C GLY A 214 -14.69 9.10 -13.47
N THR A 215 -14.86 10.36 -13.85
CA THR A 215 -15.12 10.78 -15.24
C THR A 215 -13.86 11.08 -16.04
N GLU A 216 -12.71 11.17 -15.37
CA GLU A 216 -11.39 11.41 -15.96
C GLU A 216 -11.02 10.41 -17.08
N LYS A 217 -10.46 10.91 -18.19
CA LYS A 217 -10.03 10.10 -19.34
C LYS A 217 -8.64 10.49 -19.81
N GLY A 218 -7.96 9.54 -20.44
CA GLY A 218 -6.67 9.74 -21.11
C GLY A 218 -5.59 8.79 -20.65
N LEU A 219 -4.43 8.91 -21.28
CA LEU A 219 -3.26 8.06 -21.07
C LEU A 219 -2.16 8.85 -20.36
N TYR A 220 -1.79 8.38 -19.16
CA TYR A 220 -0.84 9.07 -18.28
C TYR A 220 0.24 8.09 -17.82
N LEU A 221 1.44 8.60 -17.57
CA LEU A 221 2.49 7.82 -16.93
C LEU A 221 2.48 8.07 -15.43
N ALA A 222 2.91 7.06 -14.68
CA ALA A 222 3.30 7.20 -13.29
C ALA A 222 4.60 6.44 -13.06
N ILE A 223 5.41 6.91 -12.12
CA ILE A 223 6.56 6.18 -11.62
C ILE A 223 6.58 6.19 -10.10
N ASP A 224 7.19 5.17 -9.52
CA ASP A 224 7.17 4.91 -8.09
C ASP A 224 8.58 4.48 -7.64
N LEU A 225 9.22 5.34 -6.84
CA LEU A 225 10.57 5.12 -6.28
C LEU A 225 10.49 4.51 -4.88
N GLY A 226 10.25 3.21 -4.83
CA GLY A 226 10.24 2.44 -3.58
C GLY A 226 11.64 2.17 -3.01
N GLY A 227 11.70 1.71 -1.75
CA GLY A 227 12.94 1.45 -1.00
C GLY A 227 13.87 0.36 -1.53
N THR A 228 13.53 -0.31 -2.64
CA THR A 228 14.29 -1.45 -3.20
C THR A 228 13.98 -1.69 -4.68
N ASN A 229 12.86 -1.17 -5.18
CA ASN A 229 12.40 -1.36 -6.54
C ASN A 229 11.91 -0.01 -7.09
N PHE A 230 12.25 0.26 -8.34
CA PHE A 230 11.63 1.29 -9.14
C PHE A 230 10.51 0.64 -9.98
N ARG A 231 9.40 1.37 -10.14
CA ARG A 231 8.28 0.94 -10.98
C ARG A 231 7.92 2.04 -11.98
N VAL A 232 7.66 1.64 -13.23
CA VAL A 232 7.09 2.49 -14.29
C VAL A 232 5.72 1.95 -14.66
N CYS A 233 4.73 2.83 -14.72
CA CYS A 233 3.35 2.51 -15.04
C CYS A 233 2.81 3.40 -16.17
N SER A 234 1.94 2.82 -17.00
CA SER A 234 1.11 3.50 -17.99
C SER A 234 -0.34 3.22 -17.67
N ILE A 235 -1.09 4.26 -17.32
CA ILE A 235 -2.48 4.20 -16.86
C ILE A 235 -3.36 4.80 -17.97
N GLN A 236 -4.24 3.98 -18.53
CA GLN A 236 -5.35 4.42 -19.36
C GLN A 236 -6.58 4.58 -18.48
N LEU A 237 -7.05 5.82 -18.32
CA LEU A 237 -8.29 6.14 -17.64
C LEU A 237 -9.45 6.09 -18.64
N ASN A 238 -10.50 5.35 -18.30
CA ASN A 238 -11.66 5.12 -19.18
C ASN A 238 -12.81 6.12 -18.93
N GLY A 239 -12.82 6.80 -17.78
CA GLY A 239 -13.82 7.79 -17.38
C GLY A 239 -15.22 7.19 -17.19
N ASP A 240 -15.23 6.03 -16.54
CA ASP A 240 -16.37 5.24 -16.09
C ASP A 240 -16.05 4.55 -14.74
N THR A 241 -15.19 5.17 -13.93
CA THR A 241 -14.47 4.62 -12.74
C THR A 241 -13.47 3.49 -13.02
N THR A 242 -13.38 2.94 -14.23
CA THR A 242 -12.41 1.87 -14.56
C THR A 242 -11.12 2.42 -15.17
N PHE A 243 -10.03 1.65 -15.06
CA PHE A 243 -8.75 1.96 -15.69
C PHE A 243 -8.06 0.67 -16.15
N ASN A 244 -7.11 0.82 -17.08
CA ASN A 244 -6.21 -0.25 -17.49
C ASN A 244 -4.77 0.17 -17.19
N ILE A 245 -3.99 -0.71 -16.56
CA ILE A 245 -2.60 -0.45 -16.19
C ILE A 245 -1.65 -1.41 -16.90
N ILE A 246 -0.58 -0.86 -17.47
CA ILE A 246 0.61 -1.60 -17.90
C ILE A 246 1.73 -1.15 -16.96
N GLN A 247 2.50 -2.09 -16.39
CA GLN A 247 3.55 -1.76 -15.43
C GLN A 247 4.77 -2.67 -15.56
N GLU A 248 5.95 -2.11 -15.34
CA GLU A 248 7.20 -2.84 -15.17
C GLU A 248 7.86 -2.44 -13.85
N LYS A 249 8.55 -3.40 -13.21
CA LYS A 249 9.18 -3.25 -11.90
C LYS A 249 10.60 -3.78 -11.97
N VAL A 250 11.57 -2.96 -11.57
CA VAL A 250 13.00 -3.23 -11.67
C VAL A 250 13.65 -2.99 -10.30
N ALA A 251 14.47 -3.93 -9.84
CA ALA A 251 15.23 -3.76 -8.60
C ALA A 251 16.25 -2.61 -8.75
N ILE A 252 16.38 -1.77 -7.72
CA ILE A 252 17.36 -0.67 -7.70
C ILE A 252 18.70 -1.25 -7.22
N PRO A 253 19.79 -1.16 -7.99
CA PRO A 253 21.10 -1.60 -7.52
C PRO A 253 21.55 -0.79 -6.30
N LYS A 254 22.02 -1.45 -5.23
CA LYS A 254 22.42 -0.79 -3.97
C LYS A 254 23.47 0.32 -4.19
N GLU A 255 24.38 0.10 -5.12
CA GLU A 255 25.41 1.07 -5.57
C GLU A 255 24.82 2.41 -6.06
N MET A 256 23.58 2.41 -6.55
CA MET A 256 22.87 3.62 -6.96
C MET A 256 22.15 4.30 -5.78
N MET A 257 21.73 3.53 -4.77
CA MET A 257 21.09 4.05 -3.54
C MET A 257 22.11 4.76 -2.63
N GLU A 258 23.35 4.28 -2.59
CA GLU A 258 24.48 4.84 -1.83
C GLU A 258 25.44 5.65 -2.74
N SER A 259 24.93 6.13 -3.88
CA SER A 259 25.69 6.89 -4.87
C SER A 259 26.18 8.24 -4.34
N LYS A 260 27.40 8.65 -4.71
CA LYS A 260 27.88 10.02 -4.45
C LYS A 260 27.18 11.11 -5.26
N THR A 261 26.43 10.74 -6.30
CA THR A 261 25.78 11.70 -7.20
C THR A 261 24.37 11.29 -7.61
N ALA A 262 23.41 12.22 -7.50
CA ALA A 262 22.01 12.09 -7.89
C ALA A 262 21.86 11.64 -9.35
N LYS A 263 22.72 12.13 -10.23
CA LYS A 263 22.74 11.78 -11.66
C LYS A 263 22.73 10.28 -11.93
N ILE A 264 23.41 9.47 -11.11
CA ILE A 264 23.46 8.00 -11.32
C ILE A 264 22.08 7.37 -11.09
N LEU A 265 21.38 7.78 -10.02
CA LEU A 265 20.01 7.32 -9.75
C LEU A 265 19.03 7.87 -10.81
N PHE A 266 18.94 9.19 -10.97
CA PHE A 266 17.96 9.81 -11.87
C PHE A 266 18.17 9.44 -13.35
N GLY A 267 19.42 9.25 -13.78
CA GLY A 267 19.74 8.72 -15.12
C GLY A 267 19.32 7.26 -15.31
N PHE A 268 19.41 6.43 -14.25
CA PHE A 268 18.84 5.08 -14.27
C PHE A 268 17.30 5.11 -14.35
N LEU A 269 16.63 5.98 -13.58
CA LEU A 269 15.16 6.14 -13.64
C LEU A 269 14.71 6.54 -15.05
N ALA A 270 15.33 7.59 -15.61
CA ALA A 270 15.06 8.05 -16.97
C ALA A 270 15.30 6.96 -18.02
N LYS A 271 16.33 6.10 -17.84
CA LYS A 271 16.60 4.99 -18.76
C LYS A 271 15.59 3.85 -18.65
N GLN A 272 15.00 3.59 -17.48
CA GLN A 272 13.88 2.64 -17.38
C GLN A 272 12.62 3.18 -18.07
N ILE A 273 12.34 4.49 -17.96
CA ILE A 273 11.23 5.14 -18.69
C ILE A 273 11.42 5.01 -20.21
N ASP A 274 12.64 5.21 -20.72
CA ASP A 274 12.98 5.00 -22.14
C ASP A 274 12.70 3.55 -22.60
N VAL A 275 13.17 2.54 -21.85
CA VAL A 275 12.92 1.12 -22.17
C VAL A 275 11.43 0.77 -22.14
N PHE A 276 10.70 1.27 -21.13
CA PHE A 276 9.27 1.07 -21.01
C PHE A 276 8.49 1.68 -22.19
N LEU A 277 8.85 2.90 -22.61
CA LEU A 277 8.24 3.58 -23.77
C LEU A 277 8.51 2.85 -25.09
N GLN A 278 9.75 2.38 -25.30
CA GLN A 278 10.09 1.57 -26.48
C GLN A 278 9.37 0.22 -26.51
N THR A 279 9.03 -0.34 -25.34
CA THR A 279 8.36 -1.65 -25.23
C THR A 279 6.85 -1.56 -25.40
N HIS A 280 6.20 -0.58 -24.76
CA HIS A 280 4.73 -0.51 -24.66
C HIS A 280 4.08 0.63 -25.47
N HIS A 281 4.86 1.62 -25.89
CA HIS A 281 4.37 2.86 -26.54
C HIS A 281 5.16 3.22 -27.82
N ASN A 282 5.75 2.23 -28.49
CA ASN A 282 6.67 2.46 -29.60
C ASN A 282 6.07 3.31 -30.74
N ASP A 283 4.79 3.15 -31.08
CA ASP A 283 4.15 3.97 -32.12
C ASP A 283 4.14 5.47 -31.76
N HIS A 284 3.96 5.81 -30.49
CA HIS A 284 3.98 7.19 -30.01
C HIS A 284 5.43 7.73 -29.86
N PHE A 285 6.36 6.87 -29.42
CA PHE A 285 7.79 7.16 -29.37
C PHE A 285 8.36 7.43 -30.78
N GLU A 286 8.09 6.55 -31.74
CA GLU A 286 8.47 6.74 -33.14
C GLU A 286 7.78 7.95 -33.76
N ALA A 287 6.50 8.22 -33.45
CA ALA A 287 5.84 9.44 -33.91
C ALA A 287 6.56 10.71 -33.41
N HIS A 288 7.00 10.75 -32.14
CA HIS A 288 7.82 11.84 -31.62
C HIS A 288 9.17 11.94 -32.34
N VAL A 289 9.92 10.83 -32.44
CA VAL A 289 11.26 10.80 -33.07
C VAL A 289 11.19 11.22 -34.54
N ARG A 290 10.22 10.71 -35.30
CA ARG A 290 10.00 11.06 -36.72
C ARG A 290 9.64 12.53 -36.88
N ARG A 291 8.71 13.07 -36.06
CA ARG A 291 8.36 14.51 -36.11
C ARG A 291 9.53 15.42 -35.75
N ARG A 292 10.40 15.00 -34.83
CA ARG A 292 11.61 15.74 -34.45
C ARG A 292 12.67 15.78 -35.56
N GLN A 293 12.56 14.91 -36.56
CA GLN A 293 13.38 14.94 -37.78
C GLN A 293 12.76 15.80 -38.90
N THR A 294 11.48 16.20 -38.79
CA THR A 294 10.78 17.05 -39.76
C THR A 294 10.59 18.47 -39.22
N VAL A 295 11.32 19.44 -39.76
CA VAL A 295 11.30 20.87 -39.32
C VAL A 295 10.04 21.63 -39.80
N SER A 296 8.94 20.92 -40.10
CA SER A 296 7.93 21.37 -41.06
C SER A 296 6.47 21.17 -40.62
N THR A 297 6.10 21.70 -39.44
CA THR A 297 4.71 22.07 -39.11
C THR A 297 4.65 23.58 -38.82
N PRO A 298 3.81 24.37 -39.52
CA PRO A 298 3.63 25.80 -39.22
C PRO A 298 3.08 26.08 -37.82
N GLU A 299 2.51 25.05 -37.19
CA GLU A 299 1.78 25.09 -35.91
C GLU A 299 2.67 24.79 -34.69
N GLY A 300 3.98 24.62 -34.89
CA GLY A 300 4.95 24.38 -33.82
C GLY A 300 4.88 22.98 -33.19
N TYR A 301 5.48 22.87 -32.00
CA TYR A 301 5.48 21.67 -31.17
C TYR A 301 4.39 21.81 -30.10
N ARG A 302 3.31 21.01 -30.21
CA ARG A 302 2.20 21.02 -29.26
C ARG A 302 2.38 19.99 -28.15
N ASP A 303 2.12 20.40 -26.90
CA ASP A 303 2.12 19.56 -25.70
C ASP A 303 1.13 18.36 -25.76
N GLU A 304 0.20 18.34 -26.72
CA GLU A 304 -0.74 17.25 -27.04
C GLU A 304 -0.09 15.87 -27.21
N HIS A 305 1.24 15.80 -27.43
CA HIS A 305 1.99 14.57 -27.72
C HIS A 305 3.09 14.28 -26.68
N ILE A 306 2.99 14.87 -25.49
CA ILE A 306 3.87 14.58 -24.35
C ILE A 306 3.12 13.71 -23.34
N PHE A 307 3.75 12.63 -22.90
CA PHE A 307 3.28 11.88 -21.75
C PHE A 307 3.49 12.71 -20.48
N ARG A 308 2.40 13.15 -19.84
CA ARG A 308 2.46 13.70 -18.48
C ARG A 308 2.68 12.56 -17.50
N LEU A 309 3.67 12.75 -16.62
CA LEU A 309 4.16 11.76 -15.67
C LEU A 309 3.95 12.27 -14.24
N GLY A 310 3.30 11.45 -13.42
CA GLY A 310 3.29 11.62 -11.96
C GLY A 310 4.46 10.89 -11.33
N PHE A 311 5.23 11.57 -10.49
CA PHE A 311 6.39 11.02 -9.80
C PHE A 311 6.06 10.76 -8.33
N THR A 312 5.74 9.50 -7.99
CA THR A 312 5.63 9.09 -6.58
C THR A 312 7.02 8.96 -5.99
N PHE A 313 7.27 9.82 -5.01
CA PHE A 313 8.57 10.00 -4.36
C PHE A 313 8.34 10.09 -2.85
N SER A 314 8.14 8.92 -2.24
CA SER A 314 7.81 8.79 -0.80
C SER A 314 9.01 9.00 0.12
N PHE A 315 9.59 10.20 0.08
CA PHE A 315 10.65 10.68 0.97
C PHE A 315 10.28 12.09 1.47
N PRO A 316 10.82 12.55 2.62
CA PRO A 316 10.55 13.88 3.13
C PRO A 316 10.99 14.98 2.14
N VAL A 317 10.01 15.70 1.57
CA VAL A 317 10.21 16.81 0.64
C VAL A 317 9.59 18.10 1.17
N HIS A 318 10.24 19.23 0.94
CA HIS A 318 9.64 20.54 1.09
C HIS A 318 9.06 20.95 -0.27
N GLN A 319 7.75 20.78 -0.40
CA GLN A 319 7.00 20.99 -1.65
C GLN A 319 6.59 22.46 -1.79
N VAL A 320 6.85 23.03 -2.97
CA VAL A 320 6.61 24.46 -3.31
C VAL A 320 5.75 24.64 -4.57
N GLY A 321 5.21 23.53 -5.08
CA GLY A 321 4.29 23.48 -6.22
C GLY A 321 3.88 22.04 -6.52
N ILE A 322 2.85 21.85 -7.35
CA ILE A 322 2.35 20.49 -7.68
C ILE A 322 3.43 19.63 -8.36
N ASN A 323 4.40 20.24 -9.05
CA ASN A 323 5.48 19.59 -9.78
C ASN A 323 6.90 19.99 -9.31
N SER A 324 7.05 20.55 -8.09
CA SER A 324 8.34 20.99 -7.56
C SER A 324 8.44 20.81 -6.06
N GLY A 325 9.52 20.17 -5.60
CA GLY A 325 9.78 19.97 -4.18
C GLY A 325 11.22 19.54 -3.91
N THR A 326 11.83 20.15 -2.89
CA THR A 326 13.23 19.90 -2.53
C THR A 326 13.36 18.77 -1.52
N LEU A 327 14.33 17.86 -1.72
CA LEU A 327 14.56 16.75 -0.79
C LEU A 327 15.11 17.25 0.55
N ILE A 328 14.41 16.99 1.66
CA ILE A 328 14.85 17.37 3.01
C ILE A 328 15.91 16.38 3.53
N ARG A 329 15.66 15.07 3.40
CA ARG A 329 16.58 14.00 3.81
C ARG A 329 16.24 12.69 3.11
N TRP A 330 17.24 11.85 2.88
CA TRP A 330 17.00 10.46 2.47
C TRP A 330 16.52 9.58 3.63
N THR A 331 15.79 8.52 3.28
CA THR A 331 15.32 7.45 4.18
C THR A 331 15.43 6.11 3.43
N LYS A 332 14.87 5.01 3.96
CA LYS A 332 14.70 3.74 3.23
C LYS A 332 15.99 3.15 2.65
N GLY A 333 17.14 3.41 3.27
CA GLY A 333 18.46 2.94 2.84
C GLY A 333 19.14 3.74 1.72
N PHE A 334 18.57 4.86 1.29
CA PHE A 334 19.23 5.79 0.36
C PHE A 334 20.20 6.72 1.10
N ASN A 335 21.30 7.07 0.45
CA ASN A 335 22.28 8.05 0.90
C ASN A 335 22.98 8.69 -0.30
N ILE A 336 22.37 9.73 -0.88
CA ILE A 336 22.89 10.45 -2.06
C ILE A 336 23.03 11.94 -1.73
N PRO A 337 24.19 12.41 -1.23
CA PRO A 337 24.31 13.71 -0.57
C PRO A 337 24.01 14.93 -1.45
N ASP A 338 24.37 14.90 -2.74
CA ASP A 338 24.14 16.01 -3.67
C ASP A 338 22.68 16.18 -4.11
N ALA A 339 21.79 15.22 -3.80
CA ALA A 339 20.37 15.33 -4.05
C ALA A 339 19.63 16.11 -2.93
N VAL A 340 20.23 16.24 -1.75
CA VAL A 340 19.62 16.94 -0.61
C VAL A 340 19.57 18.45 -0.90
N GLY A 341 18.42 19.07 -0.65
CA GLY A 341 18.14 20.47 -1.01
C GLY A 341 17.89 20.71 -2.51
N GLN A 342 17.94 19.69 -3.37
CA GLN A 342 17.63 19.82 -4.80
C GLN A 342 16.17 19.47 -5.09
N ASP A 343 15.59 20.11 -6.11
CA ASP A 343 14.28 19.76 -6.65
C ASP A 343 14.36 18.42 -7.40
N VAL A 344 13.65 17.41 -6.87
CA VAL A 344 13.68 16.04 -7.39
C VAL A 344 12.96 15.88 -8.73
N CYS A 345 11.97 16.73 -9.02
CA CYS A 345 11.32 16.77 -10.32
C CYS A 345 12.24 17.38 -11.38
N ALA A 346 12.97 18.44 -11.03
CA ALA A 346 13.98 19.03 -11.92
C ALA A 346 15.15 18.09 -12.19
N LEU A 347 15.63 17.34 -11.18
CA LEU A 347 16.65 16.32 -11.33
C LEU A 347 16.22 15.20 -12.30
N LEU A 348 14.96 14.74 -12.21
CA LEU A 348 14.41 13.73 -13.10
C LEU A 348 14.20 14.26 -14.53
N GLN A 349 13.55 15.41 -14.68
CA GLN A 349 13.26 16.01 -15.99
C GLN A 349 14.54 16.24 -16.80
N LYS A 350 15.60 16.71 -16.14
CA LYS A 350 16.92 16.91 -16.76
C LYS A 350 17.49 15.65 -17.42
N GLU A 351 17.42 14.49 -16.78
CA GLU A 351 17.94 13.25 -17.36
C GLU A 351 16.97 12.64 -18.40
N ILE A 352 15.65 12.89 -18.27
CA ILE A 352 14.63 12.63 -19.31
C ILE A 352 14.91 13.46 -20.59
N ASP A 353 15.23 14.74 -20.44
CA ASP A 353 15.54 15.67 -21.54
C ASP A 353 16.85 15.29 -22.25
N LEU A 354 17.86 14.83 -21.49
CA LEU A 354 19.11 14.29 -22.02
C LEU A 354 18.88 13.02 -22.86
N LEU A 355 17.96 12.15 -22.43
CA LEU A 355 17.49 11.01 -23.24
C LEU A 355 16.48 11.39 -24.33
N ARG A 356 16.06 12.67 -24.39
CA ARG A 356 15.20 13.26 -25.42
C ARG A 356 13.78 12.66 -25.50
N LEU A 357 13.27 12.12 -24.39
CA LEU A 357 11.99 11.40 -24.36
C LEU A 357 10.78 12.37 -24.45
N PRO A 358 9.62 11.92 -24.97
CA PRO A 358 8.38 12.71 -24.99
C PRO A 358 7.67 12.68 -23.63
N VAL A 359 8.35 13.06 -22.54
CA VAL A 359 7.85 12.95 -21.16
C VAL A 359 8.06 14.24 -20.37
N ARG A 360 7.03 14.65 -19.62
CA ARG A 360 7.06 15.81 -18.71
C ARG A 360 6.67 15.38 -17.31
N VAL A 361 7.54 15.62 -16.33
CA VAL A 361 7.25 15.46 -14.91
C VAL A 361 6.21 16.51 -14.53
N ALA A 362 4.96 16.08 -14.45
CA ALA A 362 3.79 16.96 -14.28
C ALA A 362 3.33 17.05 -12.82
N ALA A 363 3.71 16.09 -11.97
CA ALA A 363 3.40 16.11 -10.55
C ALA A 363 4.48 15.42 -9.70
N LEU A 364 4.69 15.94 -8.48
CA LEU A 364 5.37 15.30 -7.36
C LEU A 364 4.31 14.74 -6.41
N VAL A 365 4.46 13.48 -5.99
CA VAL A 365 3.39 12.72 -5.32
C VAL A 365 3.94 11.98 -4.08
N ASN A 366 3.25 12.13 -2.95
CA ASN A 366 3.40 11.25 -1.79
C ASN A 366 2.42 10.07 -1.93
N ASP A 367 2.80 8.87 -1.48
CA ASP A 367 1.97 7.66 -1.63
C ASP A 367 0.55 7.81 -1.06
N THR A 368 0.38 8.42 0.11
CA THR A 368 -0.94 8.72 0.70
C THR A 368 -1.86 9.55 -0.19
N VAL A 369 -1.30 10.55 -0.88
CA VAL A 369 -2.02 11.42 -1.84
C VAL A 369 -2.42 10.59 -3.06
N GLY A 370 -1.52 9.71 -3.52
CA GLY A 370 -1.84 8.73 -4.56
C GLY A 370 -3.00 7.79 -4.14
N THR A 371 -2.97 7.26 -2.92
CA THR A 371 -4.01 6.41 -2.33
C THR A 371 -5.37 7.10 -2.28
N LEU A 372 -5.42 8.38 -1.87
CA LEU A 372 -6.66 9.19 -1.89
C LEU A 372 -7.21 9.31 -3.32
N MET A 373 -6.35 9.67 -4.27
CA MET A 373 -6.75 9.97 -5.65
C MET A 373 -7.18 8.70 -6.41
N ALA A 374 -6.45 7.60 -6.23
CA ALA A 374 -6.81 6.29 -6.79
C ALA A 374 -8.14 5.76 -6.22
N ARG A 375 -8.38 5.97 -4.92
CA ARG A 375 -9.67 5.65 -4.31
C ARG A 375 -10.79 6.48 -4.92
N SER A 376 -10.68 7.81 -4.96
CA SER A 376 -11.79 8.67 -5.40
C SER A 376 -12.16 8.47 -6.88
N TYR A 377 -11.21 8.10 -7.74
CA TYR A 377 -11.51 7.72 -9.12
C TYR A 377 -12.26 6.37 -9.24
N SER A 378 -12.03 5.44 -8.30
CA SER A 378 -12.57 4.06 -8.35
C SER A 378 -13.71 3.79 -7.36
N SER A 379 -14.07 4.76 -6.52
CA SER A 379 -15.10 4.61 -5.49
C SER A 379 -16.51 4.65 -6.10
N PRO A 380 -17.42 3.72 -5.73
CA PRO A 380 -18.76 3.67 -6.30
C PRO A 380 -19.68 4.71 -5.67
N GLY A 381 -20.03 5.78 -6.41
CA GLY A 381 -21.06 6.73 -6.00
C GLY A 381 -20.87 8.14 -6.57
N LYS A 382 -21.33 9.13 -5.81
CA LYS A 382 -21.05 10.56 -6.00
C LYS A 382 -20.22 11.16 -4.85
N THR A 383 -19.98 10.40 -3.79
CA THR A 383 -19.27 10.82 -2.59
C THR A 383 -17.76 10.85 -2.85
N GLY A 384 -17.14 12.00 -2.55
CA GLY A 384 -15.70 12.15 -2.66
C GLY A 384 -14.96 11.41 -1.54
N THR A 385 -13.80 10.84 -1.86
CA THR A 385 -12.93 10.25 -0.84
C THR A 385 -12.26 11.36 -0.01
N LEU A 386 -12.46 11.31 1.31
CA LEU A 386 -11.93 12.31 2.25
C LEU A 386 -10.43 12.12 2.54
N LEU A 387 -9.99 10.87 2.65
CA LEU A 387 -8.69 10.47 3.19
C LEU A 387 -8.11 9.29 2.40
N GLY A 388 -6.82 9.36 2.07
CA GLY A 388 -5.98 8.24 1.67
C GLY A 388 -4.95 7.94 2.76
N ALA A 389 -5.00 6.74 3.36
CA ALA A 389 -4.14 6.36 4.47
C ALA A 389 -3.31 5.10 4.17
N ILE A 390 -2.08 5.06 4.70
CA ILE A 390 -1.17 3.92 4.61
C ILE A 390 -1.04 3.25 5.99
N PHE A 391 -1.28 1.94 6.04
CA PHE A 391 -1.06 1.08 7.20
C PHE A 391 -0.22 -0.14 6.78
N GLY A 392 1.07 0.08 6.55
CA GLY A 392 1.99 -0.92 6.00
C GLY A 392 3.34 -0.92 6.73
N THR A 393 4.45 -0.91 5.99
CA THR A 393 5.81 -0.81 6.55
C THR A 393 5.99 0.47 7.37
N GLY A 394 5.44 1.59 6.88
CA GLY A 394 5.25 2.84 7.62
C GLY A 394 3.76 3.16 7.82
N THR A 395 3.45 4.31 8.39
CA THR A 395 2.08 4.85 8.36
C THR A 395 2.04 6.37 8.22
N ASN A 396 1.16 6.82 7.34
CA ASN A 396 0.89 8.22 7.04
C ASN A 396 -0.54 8.35 6.46
N GLY A 397 -1.07 9.57 6.37
CA GLY A 397 -2.32 9.85 5.65
C GLY A 397 -2.34 11.23 5.01
N ALA A 398 -3.10 11.37 3.92
CA ALA A 398 -3.38 12.65 3.27
C ALA A 398 -4.89 12.81 3.05
N TYR A 399 -5.42 14.01 3.29
CA TYR A 399 -6.85 14.28 3.33
C TYR A 399 -7.22 15.61 2.66
N VAL A 400 -8.48 15.77 2.29
CA VAL A 400 -9.00 17.04 1.73
C VAL A 400 -9.27 18.02 2.86
N GLU A 401 -8.60 19.17 2.85
CA GLU A 401 -8.80 20.27 3.80
C GLU A 401 -9.26 21.55 3.09
N LYS A 402 -10.03 22.39 3.80
CA LYS A 402 -10.48 23.69 3.30
C LYS A 402 -9.30 24.66 3.30
N LEU A 403 -9.07 25.37 2.19
CA LEU A 403 -8.01 26.38 2.07
C LEU A 403 -8.08 27.46 3.17
N SER A 404 -9.27 27.74 3.70
CA SER A 404 -9.49 28.67 4.82
C SER A 404 -9.01 28.18 6.19
N LYS A 405 -8.70 26.88 6.36
CA LYS A 405 -8.07 26.33 7.57
C LYS A 405 -6.54 26.29 7.48
N ILE A 406 -5.98 26.24 6.27
CA ILE A 406 -4.53 26.32 6.03
C ILE A 406 -4.08 27.78 6.21
N THR A 407 -3.62 28.13 7.42
CA THR A 407 -3.31 29.51 7.81
C THR A 407 -1.81 29.82 7.87
N LYS A 408 -0.95 28.81 7.76
CA LYS A 408 0.49 28.99 7.55
C LYS A 408 0.82 29.56 6.18
N THR A 409 1.98 30.21 6.09
CA THR A 409 2.55 30.69 4.82
C THR A 409 2.82 29.51 3.88
N MET A 410 2.34 29.62 2.64
CA MET A 410 2.66 28.74 1.52
C MET A 410 3.41 29.54 0.44
N GLU A 411 4.25 28.86 -0.34
CA GLU A 411 5.04 29.46 -1.43
C GLU A 411 4.43 29.09 -2.80
N GLY A 412 4.93 29.68 -3.88
CA GLY A 412 4.49 29.35 -5.25
C GLY A 412 3.07 29.82 -5.64
N GLU A 413 2.62 29.44 -6.84
CA GLU A 413 1.23 29.60 -7.29
C GLU A 413 0.45 28.29 -7.06
N PHE A 414 -0.79 28.41 -6.60
CA PHE A 414 -1.76 27.32 -6.52
C PHE A 414 -3.14 27.81 -6.95
N ASP A 415 -4.01 26.88 -7.37
CA ASP A 415 -5.39 27.22 -7.70
C ASP A 415 -6.22 27.37 -6.41
N THR A 416 -7.09 28.37 -6.38
CA THR A 416 -8.03 28.60 -5.26
C THR A 416 -9.48 28.35 -5.67
N SER A 417 -9.75 27.92 -6.91
CA SER A 417 -11.10 27.85 -7.48
C SER A 417 -12.05 26.89 -6.76
N THR A 418 -11.51 25.81 -6.18
CA THR A 418 -12.27 24.78 -5.44
C THR A 418 -12.51 25.15 -3.98
N GLY A 419 -11.72 26.04 -3.40
CA GLY A 419 -11.70 26.30 -1.95
C GLY A 419 -11.02 25.22 -1.11
N GLU A 420 -10.43 24.19 -1.72
CA GLU A 420 -9.90 22.98 -1.06
C GLU A 420 -8.50 22.61 -1.55
N MET A 421 -7.71 21.93 -0.71
CA MET A 421 -6.43 21.32 -1.09
C MET A 421 -6.23 20.01 -0.32
N VAL A 422 -5.61 19.02 -0.97
CA VAL A 422 -5.15 17.81 -0.27
C VAL A 422 -3.92 18.16 0.58
N VAL A 423 -3.95 17.79 1.86
CA VAL A 423 -2.89 17.99 2.83
C VAL A 423 -2.31 16.64 3.24
N ASN A 424 -1.00 16.47 3.09
CA ASN A 424 -0.27 15.30 3.59
C ASN A 424 0.08 15.52 5.06
N THR A 425 -0.49 14.73 5.97
CA THR A 425 -0.34 14.97 7.42
C THR A 425 1.09 14.80 7.93
N GLU A 426 1.86 13.88 7.34
CA GLU A 426 3.08 13.28 7.90
C GLU A 426 2.84 12.80 9.36
N TRP A 427 1.71 12.13 9.61
CA TRP A 427 1.25 11.79 10.96
C TRP A 427 2.17 10.86 11.74
N GLY A 428 3.18 10.23 11.10
CA GLY A 428 4.12 9.34 11.77
C GLY A 428 4.87 10.01 12.94
N SER A 429 5.06 11.33 12.88
CA SER A 429 5.66 12.17 13.93
C SER A 429 4.65 12.79 14.92
N PHE A 430 3.37 12.40 14.90
CA PHE A 430 2.40 12.80 15.92
C PHE A 430 2.89 12.42 17.33
N ASP A 431 2.73 13.36 18.27
CA ASP A 431 3.10 13.22 19.68
C ASP A 431 4.51 12.61 19.91
N ASN A 432 5.51 13.16 19.22
CA ASN A 432 6.92 12.88 19.53
C ASN A 432 7.29 13.25 20.99
N GLY A 433 6.49 14.08 21.66
CA GLY A 433 6.63 14.45 23.07
C GLY A 433 6.12 13.41 24.08
N LEU A 434 5.37 12.39 23.63
CA LEU A 434 4.75 11.34 24.46
C LEU A 434 3.82 11.88 25.56
N LYS A 435 2.99 12.86 25.20
CA LYS A 435 1.94 13.46 26.03
C LYS A 435 0.74 12.52 26.22
N VAL A 436 0.39 11.75 25.20
CA VAL A 436 -0.78 10.86 25.16
C VAL A 436 -0.46 9.45 24.64
N LEU A 437 0.59 9.27 23.84
CA LEU A 437 0.90 7.97 23.26
C LEU A 437 1.39 6.95 24.30
N PRO A 438 0.92 5.68 24.24
CA PRO A 438 1.31 4.64 25.18
C PRO A 438 2.82 4.38 25.08
N ASN A 439 3.52 4.34 26.21
CA ASN A 439 4.98 4.25 26.23
C ASN A 439 5.46 3.15 27.21
N THR A 440 5.24 1.89 26.82
CA THR A 440 5.73 0.72 27.58
C THR A 440 7.26 0.68 27.59
N LYS A 441 7.85 -0.13 28.47
CA LYS A 441 9.31 -0.36 28.44
C LYS A 441 9.80 -0.95 27.10
N TYR A 442 8.93 -1.63 26.35
CA TYR A 442 9.26 -2.22 25.05
C TYR A 442 9.31 -1.14 23.96
N ASP A 443 8.37 -0.19 23.98
CA ASP A 443 8.40 0.99 23.09
C ASP A 443 9.64 1.85 23.34
N GLN A 444 10.03 2.02 24.61
CA GLN A 444 11.24 2.76 25.01
C GLN A 444 12.55 2.09 24.54
N ILE A 445 12.62 0.76 24.58
CA ILE A 445 13.77 0.00 24.05
C ILE A 445 13.82 0.14 22.53
N LEU A 446 12.68 -0.04 21.84
CA LEU A 446 12.59 0.07 20.38
C LEU A 446 12.99 1.48 19.90
N ASP A 447 12.53 2.53 20.58
CA ASP A 447 12.87 3.90 20.23
C ASP A 447 14.36 4.20 20.43
N ARG A 448 14.91 3.86 21.61
CA ARG A 448 16.32 4.06 21.95
C ARG A 448 17.25 3.38 20.95
N ASP A 449 16.90 2.17 20.52
CA ASP A 449 17.72 1.36 19.62
C ASP A 449 17.38 1.61 18.12
N SER A 450 16.48 2.56 17.81
CA SER A 450 16.12 2.93 16.44
C SER A 450 17.18 3.82 15.77
N VAL A 451 17.13 3.91 14.44
CA VAL A 451 17.98 4.83 13.64
C VAL A 451 17.72 6.30 13.95
N ASN A 452 16.60 6.59 14.62
CA ASN A 452 16.04 7.92 14.83
C ASN A 452 15.28 8.00 16.18
N PRO A 453 15.95 7.92 17.34
CA PRO A 453 15.28 7.97 18.65
C PRO A 453 14.53 9.29 18.88
N GLY A 454 13.42 9.27 19.62
CA GLY A 454 12.61 10.43 19.97
C GLY A 454 11.79 11.06 18.82
N VAL A 455 11.76 10.44 17.64
CA VAL A 455 10.95 10.89 16.49
C VAL A 455 10.23 9.73 15.80
N GLN A 456 9.21 10.03 14.98
CA GLN A 456 8.29 9.04 14.40
C GLN A 456 7.55 8.20 15.47
N MET A 457 7.17 8.82 16.59
CA MET A 457 6.68 8.08 17.76
C MET A 457 5.32 7.41 17.54
N PHE A 458 4.43 8.01 16.74
CA PHE A 458 3.17 7.39 16.34
C PHE A 458 3.40 6.20 15.39
N GLU A 459 4.25 6.39 14.37
CA GLU A 459 4.55 5.33 13.39
C GLU A 459 5.18 4.09 14.05
N LYS A 460 6.10 4.28 15.00
CA LYS A 460 6.73 3.22 15.81
C LYS A 460 5.74 2.35 16.60
N ARG A 461 4.51 2.82 16.81
CA ARG A 461 3.46 2.12 17.58
C ARG A 461 2.41 1.43 16.70
N ILE A 462 2.42 1.70 15.39
CA ILE A 462 1.43 1.20 14.43
C ILE A 462 2.06 0.31 13.35
N SER A 463 3.17 0.73 12.74
CA SER A 463 3.55 0.18 11.43
C SER A 463 4.32 -1.14 11.50
N GLY A 464 4.20 -1.95 10.44
CA GLY A 464 4.69 -3.32 10.36
C GLY A 464 6.22 -3.46 10.42
N MET A 465 6.97 -2.37 10.20
CA MET A 465 8.41 -2.33 10.46
C MET A 465 8.73 -2.51 11.96
N PHE A 466 7.83 -2.11 12.85
CA PHE A 466 8.08 -2.05 14.28
C PHE A 466 7.33 -3.13 15.08
N LEU A 467 6.12 -3.55 14.68
CA LEU A 467 5.32 -4.49 15.49
C LEU A 467 6.02 -5.85 15.74
N GLY A 468 6.74 -6.38 14.75
CA GLY A 468 7.54 -7.61 14.91
C GLY A 468 8.73 -7.43 15.87
N GLU A 469 9.38 -6.27 15.82
CA GLU A 469 10.49 -5.91 16.71
C GLU A 469 10.00 -5.69 18.16
N ILE A 470 8.82 -5.08 18.37
CA ILE A 470 8.20 -4.98 19.71
C ILE A 470 7.97 -6.38 20.29
N LEU A 471 7.38 -7.30 19.52
CA LEU A 471 7.17 -8.68 19.96
C LEU A 471 8.51 -9.37 20.28
N ARG A 472 9.54 -9.19 19.44
CA ARG A 472 10.89 -9.72 19.68
C ARG A 472 11.49 -9.20 21.00
N ILE A 473 11.41 -7.89 21.24
CA ILE A 473 11.89 -7.25 22.48
C ILE A 473 11.13 -7.78 23.70
N VAL A 474 9.81 -7.90 23.62
CA VAL A 474 8.98 -8.48 24.70
C VAL A 474 9.43 -9.90 25.07
N LEU A 475 9.59 -10.77 24.07
CA LEU A 475 9.96 -12.16 24.31
C LEU A 475 11.39 -12.28 24.88
N VAL A 476 12.35 -11.48 24.38
CA VAL A 476 13.71 -11.41 24.93
C VAL A 476 13.72 -10.88 26.38
N GLU A 477 12.85 -9.93 26.73
CA GLU A 477 12.68 -9.46 28.10
C GLU A 477 12.07 -10.54 29.01
N MET A 478 11.04 -11.25 28.57
CA MET A 478 10.44 -12.36 29.33
C MET A 478 11.41 -13.53 29.54
N MET A 479 12.28 -13.83 28.56
CA MET A 479 13.30 -14.88 28.69
C MET A 479 14.32 -14.59 29.81
N LYS A 480 14.51 -13.32 30.22
CA LYS A 480 15.40 -12.95 31.33
C LYS A 480 14.77 -13.21 32.71
N LEU A 481 13.47 -13.47 32.79
CA LEU A 481 12.77 -13.73 34.05
C LEU A 481 13.00 -15.18 34.51
N ASN A 482 13.67 -15.34 35.66
CA ASN A 482 13.91 -16.66 36.28
C ASN A 482 12.62 -17.33 36.81
N THR A 483 11.51 -16.60 36.86
CA THR A 483 10.18 -17.08 37.22
C THR A 483 9.41 -17.70 36.05
N VAL A 484 9.88 -17.51 34.80
CA VAL A 484 9.16 -17.84 33.57
C VAL A 484 9.97 -18.77 32.68
N THR A 485 9.31 -19.83 32.20
CA THR A 485 9.89 -20.89 31.34
C THR A 485 9.54 -20.70 29.86
N LEU A 486 9.61 -19.47 29.36
CA LEU A 486 9.45 -19.17 27.93
C LEU A 486 10.63 -19.74 27.14
N PHE A 487 10.34 -20.58 26.14
CA PHE A 487 11.30 -21.28 25.27
C PHE A 487 12.38 -22.09 26.04
N LYS A 488 12.02 -22.63 27.22
CA LYS A 488 12.90 -23.42 28.10
C LYS A 488 12.14 -24.63 28.65
N ASP A 489 12.74 -25.82 28.55
CA ASP A 489 12.20 -27.03 29.16
C ASP A 489 13.20 -27.75 30.11
N GLU A 490 12.72 -28.08 31.31
CA GLU A 490 13.39 -28.96 32.27
C GLU A 490 12.57 -30.23 32.61
N THR A 491 11.30 -30.33 32.19
CA THR A 491 10.37 -31.40 32.62
C THR A 491 9.37 -31.83 31.53
N SER A 492 9.86 -32.15 30.33
CA SER A 492 9.10 -32.84 29.29
C SER A 492 8.70 -34.26 29.72
N SER A 493 7.48 -34.41 30.22
CA SER A 493 6.90 -35.72 30.58
C SER A 493 5.46 -35.94 30.12
N HIS A 494 4.87 -35.03 29.33
CA HIS A 494 3.45 -35.15 28.97
C HIS A 494 2.97 -34.45 27.69
N ASP A 495 3.87 -33.97 26.82
CA ASP A 495 3.54 -33.30 25.57
C ASP A 495 3.90 -34.21 24.36
N ASP A 496 3.03 -34.31 23.35
CA ASP A 496 3.02 -35.37 22.30
C ASP A 496 4.15 -35.31 21.25
N LEU A 497 5.25 -34.59 21.54
CA LEU A 497 6.45 -34.55 20.70
C LEU A 497 7.69 -34.50 21.60
N HIS A 498 8.57 -35.51 21.50
CA HIS A 498 9.77 -35.65 22.35
C HIS A 498 10.91 -34.64 22.09
N SER A 499 10.61 -33.51 21.44
CA SER A 499 11.57 -32.47 21.07
C SER A 499 11.53 -31.32 22.07
N LYS A 500 12.67 -30.99 22.67
CA LYS A 500 12.77 -29.92 23.69
C LYS A 500 12.86 -28.54 23.06
N SER A 501 12.07 -27.60 23.58
CA SER A 501 12.13 -26.19 23.21
C SER A 501 13.52 -25.63 23.47
N THR A 502 14.21 -25.19 22.42
CA THR A 502 15.59 -24.72 22.47
C THR A 502 15.82 -23.55 21.53
N VAL A 503 16.59 -22.54 21.98
CA VAL A 503 16.91 -21.34 21.19
C VAL A 503 18.40 -21.34 20.87
N ASN A 504 18.74 -21.23 19.59
CA ASN A 504 20.13 -21.11 19.14
C ASN A 504 20.66 -19.69 19.49
N PRO A 505 21.89 -19.51 20.01
CA PRO A 505 22.51 -18.20 20.17
C PRO A 505 22.49 -17.31 18.91
N ASP A 506 22.52 -17.93 17.73
CA ASP A 506 22.41 -17.25 16.42
C ASP A 506 20.97 -17.00 15.93
N SER A 507 19.97 -17.23 16.78
CA SER A 507 18.55 -17.06 16.44
C SER A 507 18.20 -15.61 16.01
N PRO A 508 17.26 -15.44 15.05
CA PRO A 508 16.59 -14.15 14.79
C PRO A 508 16.04 -13.45 16.05
N LEU A 509 15.61 -14.21 17.07
CA LEU A 509 15.08 -13.66 18.32
C LEU A 509 16.08 -12.73 19.03
N PHE A 510 17.38 -12.99 18.89
CA PHE A 510 18.45 -12.15 19.47
C PHE A 510 19.01 -11.10 18.50
N LYS A 511 18.50 -11.03 17.26
CA LYS A 511 18.97 -10.13 16.20
C LYS A 511 17.93 -9.03 15.97
N GLN A 512 18.32 -7.78 16.21
CA GLN A 512 17.45 -6.62 16.01
C GLN A 512 16.96 -6.56 14.54
N TRP A 513 15.69 -6.23 14.33
CA TRP A 513 15.02 -6.15 13.01
C TRP A 513 14.93 -7.48 12.25
N ALA A 514 15.27 -8.62 12.86
CA ALA A 514 15.19 -9.94 12.21
C ALA A 514 13.81 -10.62 12.31
N VAL A 515 12.83 -9.96 12.94
CA VAL A 515 11.44 -10.45 13.10
C VAL A 515 10.49 -9.42 12.49
N ASP A 516 9.87 -9.77 11.36
CA ASP A 516 8.88 -8.93 10.68
C ASP A 516 7.46 -9.11 11.28
N SER A 517 6.51 -8.27 10.87
CA SER A 517 5.15 -8.28 11.44
C SER A 517 4.27 -9.48 11.04
N SER A 518 4.67 -10.32 10.07
CA SER A 518 3.84 -11.43 9.59
C SER A 518 3.55 -12.48 10.67
N ILE A 519 4.46 -12.67 11.64
CA ILE A 519 4.24 -13.58 12.78
C ILE A 519 3.02 -13.16 13.62
N LEU A 520 2.68 -11.87 13.67
CA LEU A 520 1.46 -11.42 14.36
C LEU A 520 0.21 -11.86 13.57
N SER A 521 0.20 -11.74 12.24
CA SER A 521 -0.90 -12.23 11.39
C SER A 521 -1.07 -13.76 11.48
N TYR A 522 0.03 -14.52 11.53
CA TYR A 522 0.00 -15.96 11.79
C TYR A 522 -0.51 -16.27 13.20
N ALA A 523 -0.09 -15.49 14.20
CA ALA A 523 -0.55 -15.66 15.57
C ALA A 523 -2.05 -15.44 15.72
N GLU A 524 -2.61 -14.41 15.09
CA GLU A 524 -4.06 -14.12 15.10
C GLU A 524 -4.85 -15.21 14.36
N SER A 525 -4.45 -15.52 13.13
CA SER A 525 -5.18 -16.46 12.26
C SER A 525 -5.13 -17.91 12.72
N ASP A 526 -4.10 -18.34 13.47
CA ASP A 526 -3.99 -19.73 13.88
C ASP A 526 -5.05 -20.12 14.93
N ASN A 527 -5.98 -20.96 14.49
CA ASN A 527 -7.04 -21.58 15.29
C ASN A 527 -6.93 -23.12 15.26
N THR A 528 -5.75 -23.66 14.91
CA THR A 528 -5.49 -25.11 14.87
C THR A 528 -5.30 -25.70 16.27
N ALA A 529 -5.62 -26.98 16.42
CA ALA A 529 -5.44 -27.71 17.68
C ALA A 529 -3.95 -27.76 18.07
N GLY A 530 -3.60 -27.07 19.16
CA GLY A 530 -2.22 -26.95 19.64
C GLY A 530 -1.38 -25.88 18.94
N LEU A 531 -2.01 -24.95 18.20
CA LEU A 531 -1.37 -23.80 17.52
C LEU A 531 -0.21 -24.20 16.59
N GLN A 532 -0.46 -25.15 15.69
CA GLN A 532 0.57 -25.78 14.84
C GLN A 532 1.14 -24.81 13.80
N THR A 533 0.32 -23.89 13.28
CA THR A 533 0.74 -22.90 12.28
C THR A 533 1.67 -21.87 12.92
N LEU A 534 1.27 -21.34 14.08
CA LEU A 534 2.07 -20.40 14.87
C LEU A 534 3.34 -21.05 15.41
N ARG A 535 3.30 -22.32 15.84
CA ARG A 535 4.51 -23.05 16.26
C ARG A 535 5.51 -23.19 15.10
N THR A 536 5.04 -23.52 13.90
CA THR A 536 5.89 -23.56 12.68
C THR A 536 6.47 -22.17 12.37
N GLU A 537 5.69 -21.11 12.54
CA GLU A 537 6.15 -19.73 12.32
C GLU A 537 7.12 -19.24 13.41
N ILE A 538 6.98 -19.70 14.65
CA ILE A 538 7.95 -19.48 15.74
C ILE A 538 9.27 -20.20 15.44
N GLU A 539 9.25 -21.42 14.90
CA GLU A 539 10.46 -22.12 14.44
C GLU A 539 11.16 -21.34 13.32
N LYS A 540 10.39 -20.90 12.32
CA LYS A 540 10.87 -20.18 11.13
C LYS A 540 11.43 -18.78 11.46
N SER A 541 10.65 -17.96 12.16
CA SER A 541 10.89 -16.52 12.28
C SER A 541 11.46 -16.10 13.64
N LEU A 542 11.33 -16.92 14.69
CA LEU A 542 12.03 -16.71 15.98
C LEU A 542 13.17 -17.70 16.22
N GLY A 543 13.46 -18.64 15.31
CA GLY A 543 14.57 -19.59 15.42
C GLY A 543 14.54 -20.45 16.69
N VAL A 544 13.37 -20.64 17.30
CA VAL A 544 13.16 -21.49 18.47
C VAL A 544 12.81 -22.89 17.95
N SER A 545 13.66 -23.88 18.18
CA SER A 545 13.35 -25.27 17.77
C SER A 545 12.34 -25.89 18.72
N ALA A 546 11.31 -26.54 18.18
CA ALA A 546 10.26 -27.25 18.92
C ALA A 546 9.60 -26.43 20.07
N PRO A 547 9.00 -25.26 19.78
CA PRO A 547 8.25 -24.50 20.78
C PRO A 547 7.08 -25.31 21.34
N SER A 548 6.75 -25.13 22.63
CA SER A 548 5.62 -25.81 23.26
C SER A 548 4.26 -25.22 22.80
N HIS A 549 3.15 -25.80 23.26
CA HIS A 549 1.83 -25.18 23.07
C HIS A 549 1.68 -23.91 23.91
N GLU A 550 2.19 -23.91 25.15
CA GLU A 550 2.19 -22.74 26.05
C GLU A 550 3.10 -21.61 25.54
N ASP A 551 4.27 -21.94 24.96
CA ASP A 551 5.12 -20.96 24.28
C ASP A 551 4.33 -20.22 23.19
N ALA A 552 3.63 -20.98 22.32
CA ALA A 552 2.82 -20.41 21.26
C ALA A 552 1.59 -19.66 21.77
N GLN A 553 0.97 -20.10 22.86
CA GLN A 553 -0.16 -19.41 23.47
C GLN A 553 0.26 -18.08 24.09
N ALA A 554 1.43 -18.02 24.75
CA ALA A 554 2.01 -16.79 25.26
C ALA A 554 2.33 -15.81 24.12
N VAL A 555 2.97 -16.30 23.04
CA VAL A 555 3.23 -15.49 21.82
C VAL A 555 1.93 -14.96 21.22
N LYS A 556 0.87 -15.79 21.10
CA LYS A 556 -0.44 -15.36 20.58
C LYS A 556 -1.08 -14.26 21.44
N THR A 557 -1.10 -14.43 22.76
CA THR A 557 -1.67 -13.45 23.70
C THR A 557 -0.96 -12.08 23.60
N ILE A 558 0.36 -12.07 23.42
CA ILE A 558 1.16 -10.83 23.32
C ILE A 558 1.02 -10.19 21.93
N ALA A 559 1.12 -10.98 20.86
CA ALA A 559 1.00 -10.50 19.48
C ALA A 559 -0.36 -9.84 19.22
N HIS A 560 -1.44 -10.46 19.73
CA HIS A 560 -2.80 -9.91 19.68
C HIS A 560 -2.89 -8.51 20.29
N ALA A 561 -2.38 -8.32 21.52
CA ALA A 561 -2.45 -7.03 22.22
C ALA A 561 -1.59 -5.94 21.55
N ILE A 562 -0.44 -6.30 20.96
CA ILE A 562 0.39 -5.37 20.18
C ILE A 562 -0.38 -4.88 18.94
N ALA A 563 -1.07 -5.78 18.23
CA ALA A 563 -1.80 -5.47 17.00
C ALA A 563 -3.15 -4.77 17.26
N GLU A 564 -3.89 -5.15 18.29
CA GLU A 564 -5.10 -4.44 18.75
C GLU A 564 -4.77 -2.97 19.06
N ARG A 565 -3.68 -2.72 19.80
CA ARG A 565 -3.17 -1.37 20.07
C ARG A 565 -2.87 -0.61 18.79
N ALA A 566 -2.12 -1.22 17.86
CA ALA A 566 -1.75 -0.61 16.59
C ALA A 566 -2.98 -0.23 15.73
N ALA A 567 -3.98 -1.11 15.66
CA ALA A 567 -5.21 -0.89 14.92
C ALA A 567 -6.12 0.17 15.57
N ARG A 568 -6.24 0.18 16.91
CA ARG A 568 -6.99 1.23 17.62
C ARG A 568 -6.32 2.60 17.48
N LEU A 569 -4.99 2.68 17.47
CA LEU A 569 -4.24 3.90 17.13
C LEU A 569 -4.42 4.32 15.66
N ALA A 570 -4.52 3.38 14.71
CA ALA A 570 -4.90 3.70 13.33
C ALA A 570 -6.33 4.30 13.24
N GLY A 571 -7.25 3.82 14.09
CA GLY A 571 -8.59 4.38 14.24
C GLY A 571 -8.60 5.81 14.82
N VAL A 572 -7.68 6.14 15.73
CA VAL A 572 -7.49 7.51 16.24
C VAL A 572 -7.19 8.49 15.11
N ALA A 573 -6.24 8.17 14.22
CA ALA A 573 -5.85 9.06 13.12
C ALA A 573 -7.00 9.32 12.13
N ILE A 574 -7.76 8.28 11.78
CA ILE A 574 -8.95 8.41 10.94
C ILE A 574 -10.03 9.24 11.66
N GLY A 575 -10.29 8.96 12.94
CA GLY A 575 -11.29 9.65 13.73
C GLY A 575 -11.00 11.15 13.86
N ALA A 576 -9.74 11.51 14.10
CA ALA A 576 -9.31 12.90 14.19
C ALA A 576 -9.53 13.68 12.87
N ILE A 577 -9.23 13.08 11.71
CA ILE A 577 -9.48 13.73 10.40
C ILE A 577 -10.98 13.90 10.13
N VAL A 578 -11.80 12.90 10.47
CA VAL A 578 -13.26 12.94 10.34
C VAL A 578 -13.88 14.04 11.23
N LEU A 579 -13.31 14.30 12.40
CA LEU A 579 -13.73 15.41 13.27
C LEU A 579 -13.22 16.77 12.76
N GLN A 580 -11.94 16.87 12.41
CA GLN A 580 -11.27 18.10 11.94
C GLN A 580 -11.97 18.74 10.72
N THR A 581 -12.42 17.89 9.80
CA THR A 581 -13.06 18.30 8.53
C THR A 581 -14.56 18.60 8.68
N GLU A 582 -15.15 18.26 9.84
CA GLU A 582 -16.58 18.45 10.19
C GLU A 582 -17.54 17.67 9.26
N CYS A 583 -17.05 16.64 8.56
CA CYS A 583 -17.76 16.00 7.45
C CYS A 583 -19.03 15.24 7.86
N LEU A 584 -19.09 14.70 9.09
CA LEU A 584 -20.29 14.03 9.61
C LEU A 584 -21.37 15.01 10.08
N SER A 585 -20.99 16.20 10.55
CA SER A 585 -21.91 17.20 11.12
C SER A 585 -22.72 17.97 10.08
N ALA A 586 -22.25 18.05 8.83
CA ALA A 586 -22.91 18.78 7.74
C ALA A 586 -24.33 18.26 7.37
N THR A 587 -24.69 17.06 7.82
CA THR A 587 -25.97 16.39 7.48
C THR A 587 -27.11 16.65 8.47
N ALA A 588 -26.87 17.34 9.59
CA ALA A 588 -27.85 17.47 10.68
C ALA A 588 -29.00 18.47 10.42
N SER A 589 -28.98 19.24 9.33
CA SER A 589 -29.91 20.35 9.08
C SER A 589 -31.22 19.99 8.38
N THR A 590 -31.42 18.74 7.94
CA THR A 590 -32.55 18.38 7.05
C THR A 590 -33.17 17.00 7.31
N SER A 591 -33.65 16.74 8.54
CA SER A 591 -34.39 15.49 8.83
C SER A 591 -35.43 15.57 9.97
N GLU A 592 -36.34 16.54 9.95
CA GLU A 592 -37.63 16.38 10.65
C GLU A 592 -38.65 15.68 9.72
N HIS A 593 -39.39 14.72 10.28
CA HIS A 593 -40.37 13.80 9.62
C HIS A 593 -39.82 12.54 8.92
N ALA A 594 -39.61 11.48 9.72
CA ALA A 594 -39.81 10.08 9.30
C ALA A 594 -40.62 9.34 10.39
N SER A 595 -41.45 8.36 10.01
CA SER A 595 -42.40 7.69 10.92
C SER A 595 -41.93 6.29 11.40
N GLY A 596 -42.46 5.85 12.54
CA GLY A 596 -41.92 4.74 13.32
C GLY A 596 -42.06 3.32 12.74
N PRO A 597 -41.33 2.34 13.31
CA PRO A 597 -41.11 1.01 12.73
C PRO A 597 -42.29 0.04 12.84
N LYS A 598 -42.25 -1.02 12.02
CA LYS A 598 -43.24 -2.12 11.98
C LYS A 598 -42.73 -3.38 12.73
N SER A 599 -43.67 -4.25 13.09
CA SER A 599 -43.46 -5.33 14.07
C SER A 599 -42.61 -6.52 13.58
N SER A 600 -41.83 -7.10 14.50
CA SER A 600 -40.75 -8.09 14.31
C SER A 600 -41.17 -9.51 13.85
N GLY A 601 -42.37 -9.70 13.32
CA GLY A 601 -43.01 -11.01 13.17
C GLY A 601 -42.47 -11.95 12.06
N ALA A 602 -41.51 -11.51 11.23
CA ALA A 602 -41.14 -12.19 9.98
C ALA A 602 -39.71 -12.75 9.92
N ILE A 603 -38.91 -12.61 10.98
CA ILE A 603 -37.43 -12.68 10.89
C ILE A 603 -36.84 -14.11 10.80
N LEU A 604 -37.59 -15.15 11.17
CA LEU A 604 -37.03 -16.49 11.45
C LEU A 604 -37.26 -17.59 10.39
N LYS A 605 -37.16 -17.23 9.10
CA LYS A 605 -37.00 -18.20 7.99
C LYS A 605 -36.16 -17.63 6.83
N ASP A 606 -34.84 -17.73 6.94
CA ASP A 606 -33.95 -18.26 5.88
C ASP A 606 -32.47 -18.06 6.23
N THR A 607 -31.84 -19.10 6.79
CA THR A 607 -30.37 -19.27 6.74
C THR A 607 -30.01 -20.71 7.07
N LYS A 608 -29.40 -21.42 6.11
CA LYS A 608 -28.56 -22.60 6.36
C LYS A 608 -27.36 -22.53 5.41
N ASN A 609 -26.19 -22.87 5.94
CA ASN A 609 -24.91 -23.01 5.24
C ASN A 609 -24.31 -21.71 4.68
N LEU A 610 -23.82 -20.84 5.58
CA LEU A 610 -22.77 -19.84 5.33
C LEU A 610 -21.95 -19.62 6.62
N ASN A 611 -20.75 -19.04 6.53
CA ASN A 611 -19.85 -18.86 7.67
C ASN A 611 -20.28 -17.72 8.59
N ILE A 612 -19.97 -17.87 9.89
CA ILE A 612 -20.61 -17.09 10.97
C ILE A 612 -20.28 -15.59 10.92
N SER A 613 -19.02 -15.20 10.66
CA SER A 613 -18.59 -13.79 10.63
C SER A 613 -19.30 -12.97 9.53
N GLU A 614 -19.23 -13.47 8.29
CA GLU A 614 -19.82 -12.84 7.12
C GLU A 614 -21.36 -12.85 7.17
N ALA A 615 -21.96 -13.93 7.69
CA ALA A 615 -23.39 -14.03 7.91
C ALA A 615 -23.89 -13.03 8.97
N VAL A 616 -23.14 -12.78 10.05
CA VAL A 616 -23.51 -11.80 11.08
C VAL A 616 -23.51 -10.37 10.52
N PHE A 617 -22.48 -9.96 9.79
CA PHE A 617 -22.44 -8.61 9.18
C PHE A 617 -23.56 -8.42 8.14
N THR A 618 -23.76 -9.41 7.26
CA THR A 618 -24.84 -9.39 6.25
C THR A 618 -26.23 -9.37 6.88
N THR A 619 -26.41 -10.07 8.01
CA THR A 619 -27.68 -10.10 8.76
C THR A 619 -27.92 -8.80 9.51
N ALA A 620 -26.89 -8.20 10.11
CA ALA A 620 -26.97 -6.91 10.78
C ALA A 620 -27.38 -5.79 9.81
N ASN A 621 -26.78 -5.75 8.62
CA ASN A 621 -27.13 -4.77 7.59
C ASN A 621 -28.59 -4.96 7.11
N LYS A 622 -29.01 -6.20 6.80
CA LYS A 622 -30.41 -6.49 6.43
C LYS A 622 -31.43 -6.19 7.53
N LEU A 623 -31.04 -6.30 8.80
CA LEU A 623 -31.85 -5.87 9.94
C LEU A 623 -31.93 -4.35 10.04
N ALA A 624 -30.85 -3.62 9.74
CA ALA A 624 -30.85 -2.16 9.66
C ALA A 624 -31.71 -1.64 8.50
N ASP A 625 -31.60 -2.26 7.30
CA ASP A 625 -32.45 -1.99 6.14
C ASP A 625 -33.94 -2.14 6.52
N THR A 626 -34.28 -3.25 7.18
CA THR A 626 -35.65 -3.56 7.62
C THR A 626 -36.15 -2.64 8.75
N ALA A 627 -35.23 -2.07 9.55
CA ALA A 627 -35.54 -1.13 10.61
C ALA A 627 -35.71 0.33 10.13
N GLY A 628 -35.48 0.62 8.85
CA GLY A 628 -35.49 1.99 8.31
C GLY A 628 -34.22 2.78 8.61
N LEU A 629 -33.11 2.10 8.90
CA LEU A 629 -31.78 2.68 9.18
C LEU A 629 -30.84 2.54 7.97
N ALA A 630 -31.39 2.60 6.75
CA ALA A 630 -30.60 2.64 5.53
C ALA A 630 -29.70 3.89 5.55
N VAL A 631 -28.39 3.71 5.53
CA VAL A 631 -27.44 4.83 5.42
C VAL A 631 -27.56 5.39 4.01
N ASN A 632 -27.90 6.67 3.91
CA ASN A 632 -27.97 7.37 2.64
C ASN A 632 -26.57 7.43 1.99
N GLU A 633 -26.46 7.00 0.73
CA GLU A 633 -25.18 6.99 0.00
C GLU A 633 -24.59 8.41 -0.13
N ASP A 634 -25.45 9.44 -0.23
CA ASP A 634 -25.01 10.85 -0.28
C ASP A 634 -24.46 11.36 1.08
N GLU A 635 -24.52 10.56 2.15
CA GLU A 635 -23.99 10.88 3.49
C GLU A 635 -22.76 10.03 3.87
N ILE A 636 -22.24 9.21 2.95
CA ILE A 636 -21.07 8.36 3.17
C ILE A 636 -19.78 9.18 3.12
N VAL A 637 -18.95 9.04 4.15
CA VAL A 637 -17.55 9.49 4.16
C VAL A 637 -16.70 8.32 3.65
N ASP A 638 -16.15 8.45 2.44
CA ASP A 638 -15.31 7.41 1.83
C ASP A 638 -13.83 7.62 2.15
N ILE A 639 -13.12 6.53 2.47
CA ILE A 639 -11.73 6.51 2.91
C ILE A 639 -10.98 5.41 2.17
N GLY A 640 -9.92 5.81 1.46
CA GLY A 640 -8.98 4.91 0.81
C GLY A 640 -7.91 4.44 1.79
N VAL A 641 -7.67 3.13 1.85
CA VAL A 641 -6.58 2.56 2.65
C VAL A 641 -5.72 1.62 1.81
N ASP A 642 -4.43 1.59 2.08
CA ASP A 642 -3.45 0.68 1.46
C ASP A 642 -2.40 0.26 2.52
N GLY A 643 -1.68 -0.82 2.29
CA GLY A 643 -0.62 -1.32 3.16
C GLY A 643 -0.89 -2.67 3.82
N SER A 644 0.20 -3.35 4.14
CA SER A 644 0.21 -4.76 4.54
C SER A 644 -0.50 -5.10 5.84
N LEU A 645 -0.72 -4.15 6.76
CA LEU A 645 -1.46 -4.42 8.00
C LEU A 645 -2.96 -4.46 7.74
N VAL A 646 -3.49 -3.46 7.02
CA VAL A 646 -4.93 -3.41 6.70
C VAL A 646 -5.33 -4.47 5.66
N GLU A 647 -4.43 -4.88 4.76
CA GLU A 647 -4.69 -5.98 3.83
C GLU A 647 -4.52 -7.40 4.43
N PHE A 648 -3.52 -7.62 5.32
CA PHE A 648 -3.11 -8.99 5.72
C PHE A 648 -3.11 -9.27 7.24
N TYR A 649 -3.45 -8.33 8.12
CA TYR A 649 -3.66 -8.65 9.53
C TYR A 649 -5.14 -8.99 9.81
N PRO A 650 -5.48 -10.21 10.28
CA PRO A 650 -6.87 -10.61 10.51
C PRO A 650 -7.57 -9.68 11.50
N GLY A 651 -8.68 -9.06 11.09
CA GLY A 651 -9.48 -8.21 11.97
C GLY A 651 -8.95 -6.79 12.20
N PHE A 652 -7.87 -6.35 11.53
CA PHE A 652 -7.30 -5.00 11.71
C PHE A 652 -8.33 -3.87 11.51
N GLU A 653 -9.13 -3.93 10.44
CA GLU A 653 -10.22 -2.96 10.21
C GLU A 653 -11.28 -3.01 11.33
N GLY A 654 -11.48 -4.18 11.96
CA GLY A 654 -12.37 -4.34 13.12
C GLY A 654 -11.90 -3.49 14.30
N TYR A 655 -10.71 -3.75 14.82
CA TYR A 655 -10.15 -3.00 15.96
C TYR A 655 -9.98 -1.50 15.67
N LEU A 656 -9.73 -1.13 14.41
CA LEU A 656 -9.73 0.25 13.93
C LEU A 656 -11.14 0.87 14.01
N ARG A 657 -12.17 0.17 13.52
CA ARG A 657 -13.58 0.60 13.66
C ARG A 657 -14.03 0.64 15.11
N ASP A 658 -13.52 -0.21 15.99
CA ASP A 658 -13.83 -0.19 17.41
C ASP A 658 -13.42 1.16 18.05
N ALA A 659 -12.24 1.67 17.71
CA ALA A 659 -11.82 3.02 18.13
C ALA A 659 -12.72 4.12 17.52
N LEU A 660 -13.15 4.01 16.26
CA LEU A 660 -14.10 4.95 15.66
C LEU A 660 -15.48 4.93 16.35
N ARG A 661 -15.98 3.76 16.74
CA ARG A 661 -17.28 3.62 17.43
C ARG A 661 -17.30 4.21 18.85
N VAL A 662 -16.15 4.31 19.51
CA VAL A 662 -16.06 4.95 20.84
C VAL A 662 -15.68 6.43 20.78
N THR A 663 -15.08 6.90 19.68
CA THR A 663 -14.68 8.31 19.48
C THR A 663 -15.87 9.27 19.57
N SER A 664 -15.76 10.30 20.42
CA SER A 664 -16.76 11.35 20.60
C SER A 664 -16.99 12.13 19.31
N GLY A 665 -18.24 12.48 19.01
CA GLY A 665 -18.63 13.13 17.75
C GLY A 665 -18.80 12.19 16.56
N ILE A 666 -18.21 10.98 16.61
CA ILE A 666 -18.44 9.91 15.62
C ILE A 666 -19.45 8.90 16.18
N GLY A 667 -19.06 8.18 17.23
CA GLY A 667 -19.85 7.13 17.86
C GLY A 667 -20.26 5.98 16.91
N PRO A 668 -21.12 5.05 17.38
CA PRO A 668 -21.56 3.92 16.55
C PRO A 668 -22.43 4.33 15.36
N VAL A 669 -22.95 5.56 15.31
CA VAL A 669 -23.77 6.07 14.20
C VAL A 669 -22.90 6.68 13.11
N GLY A 670 -21.92 7.51 13.47
CA GLY A 670 -20.96 8.10 12.54
C GLY A 670 -20.05 7.06 11.91
N GLU A 671 -19.61 6.05 12.66
CA GLU A 671 -18.77 4.98 12.13
C GLU A 671 -19.45 4.19 11.00
N ARG A 672 -20.78 4.00 11.05
CA ARG A 672 -21.54 3.39 9.95
C ARG A 672 -21.67 4.27 8.70
N LYS A 673 -21.38 5.58 8.80
CA LYS A 673 -21.22 6.46 7.63
C LYS A 673 -19.80 6.41 7.04
N ILE A 674 -18.83 5.78 7.72
CA ILE A 674 -17.43 5.70 7.27
C ILE A 674 -17.22 4.42 6.45
N ARG A 675 -17.14 4.60 5.13
CA ARG A 675 -16.77 3.56 4.16
C ARG A 675 -15.24 3.52 4.07
N ILE A 676 -14.65 2.42 4.52
CA ILE A 676 -13.22 2.13 4.33
C ILE A 676 -13.12 1.18 3.14
N GLY A 677 -12.16 1.42 2.24
CA GLY A 677 -11.97 0.55 1.07
C GLY A 677 -10.54 0.54 0.57
N ILE A 678 -10.07 -0.65 0.17
CA ILE A 678 -8.71 -0.85 -0.33
C ILE A 678 -8.50 -0.04 -1.63
N ALA A 679 -7.48 0.80 -1.64
CA ALA A 679 -7.13 1.73 -2.71
C ALA A 679 -5.94 1.18 -3.52
N LYS A 680 -6.22 0.18 -4.37
CA LYS A 680 -5.19 -0.58 -5.10
C LYS A 680 -4.36 0.32 -6.02
N ASP A 681 -3.04 0.13 -5.95
CA ASP A 681 -2.03 0.85 -6.75
C ASP A 681 -2.06 2.39 -6.59
N GLY A 682 -2.27 2.89 -5.36
CA GLY A 682 -2.24 4.31 -5.03
C GLY A 682 -1.04 5.07 -5.59
N SER A 683 0.18 4.54 -5.42
CA SER A 683 1.43 5.13 -5.94
C SER A 683 1.56 5.13 -7.48
N GLY A 684 0.71 4.40 -8.20
CA GLY A 684 0.66 4.37 -9.66
C GLY A 684 -0.55 5.12 -10.23
N VAL A 685 -1.75 4.64 -9.93
CA VAL A 685 -3.02 5.18 -10.45
C VAL A 685 -3.26 6.59 -9.92
N GLY A 686 -3.00 6.83 -8.64
CA GLY A 686 -3.14 8.14 -8.03
C GLY A 686 -2.17 9.17 -8.60
N ALA A 687 -0.92 8.78 -8.85
CA ALA A 687 0.06 9.68 -9.44
C ALA A 687 -0.27 10.07 -10.89
N ALA A 688 -0.81 9.14 -11.68
CA ALA A 688 -1.37 9.43 -12.99
C ALA A 688 -2.55 10.41 -12.92
N LEU A 689 -3.44 10.27 -11.92
CA LEU A 689 -4.57 11.19 -11.69
C LEU A 689 -4.10 12.57 -11.21
N ILE A 690 -3.04 12.68 -10.43
CA ILE A 690 -2.47 13.97 -10.02
C ILE A 690 -1.77 14.66 -11.20
N ALA A 691 -1.09 13.91 -12.07
CA ALA A 691 -0.55 14.44 -13.34
C ALA A 691 -1.66 14.95 -14.28
N LEU A 692 -2.85 14.36 -14.24
CA LEU A 692 -4.06 14.88 -14.89
C LEU A 692 -4.55 16.18 -14.22
N VAL A 693 -4.60 16.25 -12.89
CA VAL A 693 -4.99 17.50 -12.18
C VAL A 693 -4.02 18.63 -12.49
N ALA A 694 -2.71 18.40 -12.45
CA ALA A 694 -1.70 19.35 -12.88
C ALA A 694 -1.95 19.84 -14.32
N SER A 695 -2.34 18.95 -15.25
CA SER A 695 -2.67 19.34 -16.63
C SER A 695 -3.88 20.27 -16.77
N LYS A 696 -4.80 20.27 -15.79
CA LYS A 696 -5.93 21.22 -15.71
C LYS A 696 -5.49 22.58 -15.13
N MET A 697 -4.45 22.59 -14.30
CA MET A 697 -3.88 23.79 -13.65
C MET A 697 -2.85 24.51 -14.53
N GLU A 698 -2.24 23.82 -15.50
CA GLU A 698 -1.35 24.40 -16.50
C GLU A 698 -2.08 25.45 -17.37
N LYS A 699 -1.91 26.73 -17.01
CA LYS A 699 -2.39 27.91 -17.77
C LYS A 699 -2.03 27.74 -19.26
N GLN A 700 -3.02 27.44 -20.11
CA GLN A 700 -2.76 27.27 -21.54
C GLN A 700 -2.21 28.57 -22.13
N PRO A 701 -1.11 28.53 -22.91
CA PRO A 701 -0.46 29.72 -23.44
C PRO A 701 -1.31 30.35 -24.56
N ASN A 702 -2.22 31.24 -24.18
CA ASN A 702 -3.15 31.99 -25.03
C ASN A 702 -3.93 31.11 -26.02
N ASP A 703 -4.91 30.34 -25.53
CA ASP A 703 -5.98 29.78 -26.38
C ASP A 703 -6.97 30.87 -26.83
N TYR A 704 -6.45 31.83 -27.60
CA TYR A 704 -7.19 32.95 -28.17
C TYR A 704 -8.34 32.47 -29.07
N ILE A 705 -8.25 31.26 -29.62
CA ILE A 705 -9.29 30.62 -30.43
C ILE A 705 -10.40 30.04 -29.53
N GLY A 706 -10.06 29.41 -28.41
CA GLY A 706 -11.02 28.95 -27.41
C GLY A 706 -11.70 30.10 -26.68
N ASP A 707 -11.00 31.20 -26.41
CA ASP A 707 -11.62 32.41 -25.84
C ASP A 707 -12.53 33.11 -26.85
N LEU A 708 -12.16 33.18 -28.13
CA LEU A 708 -13.08 33.60 -29.19
C LEU A 708 -14.28 32.65 -29.33
N ARG A 709 -14.12 31.33 -29.13
CA ARG A 709 -15.24 30.38 -29.10
C ARG A 709 -16.12 30.54 -27.87
N ARG A 710 -15.55 30.76 -26.69
CA ARG A 710 -16.29 31.07 -25.44
C ARG A 710 -17.07 32.38 -25.61
N ALA A 711 -16.44 33.42 -26.14
CA ALA A 711 -17.08 34.69 -26.47
C ALA A 711 -18.20 34.54 -27.52
N ALA A 712 -18.01 33.72 -28.58
CA ALA A 712 -19.03 33.46 -29.59
C ALA A 712 -20.20 32.58 -29.10
N LEU A 713 -19.97 31.72 -28.10
CA LEU A 713 -21.02 30.90 -27.47
C LEU A 713 -21.81 31.67 -26.40
N LEU A 714 -21.21 32.70 -25.78
CA LEU A 714 -21.88 33.61 -24.84
C LEU A 714 -22.50 34.83 -25.55
N GLY A 715 -21.94 35.25 -26.68
CA GLY A 715 -22.38 36.35 -27.52
C GLY A 715 -23.57 36.00 -28.42
N GLY A 716 -24.62 35.40 -27.84
CA GLY A 716 -25.90 35.23 -28.52
C GLY A 716 -26.54 36.60 -28.75
N VAL A 717 -26.52 37.09 -30.00
CA VAL A 717 -27.01 38.43 -30.37
C VAL A 717 -28.50 38.55 -30.09
N SER A 718 -28.86 39.43 -29.14
CA SER A 718 -30.13 40.13 -29.18
C SER A 718 -30.04 41.24 -30.22
N GLU A 719 -30.84 41.15 -31.29
CA GLU A 719 -31.03 42.27 -32.20
C GLU A 719 -31.79 43.39 -31.47
N ASP A 720 -31.13 44.52 -31.20
CA ASP A 720 -31.76 45.84 -31.14
C ASP A 720 -30.72 46.97 -31.01
N ASN A 721 -31.08 48.15 -31.56
CA ASN A 721 -30.37 49.44 -31.55
C ASN A 721 -29.08 49.56 -32.39
N GLU A 722 -29.22 50.29 -33.50
CA GLU A 722 -28.12 51.06 -34.08
C GLU A 722 -27.72 52.21 -33.14
N GLU A 723 -26.42 52.44 -32.94
CA GLU A 723 -25.80 53.77 -33.11
C GLU A 723 -24.28 53.61 -33.24
N GLY A 724 -23.65 54.44 -34.07
CA GLY A 724 -22.30 54.16 -34.61
C GLY A 724 -21.13 54.76 -33.82
N LEU A 725 -19.96 54.13 -33.92
CA LEU A 725 -18.68 54.69 -33.50
C LEU A 725 -17.58 54.51 -34.56
N ASP A 726 -16.57 55.38 -34.48
CA ASP A 726 -15.59 55.69 -35.52
C ASP A 726 -14.44 54.65 -35.66
N PHE A 727 -13.89 54.53 -36.87
CA PHE A 727 -12.76 53.66 -37.21
C PHE A 727 -11.50 54.47 -37.53
N SER A 728 -10.58 54.55 -36.57
CA SER A 728 -9.20 55.01 -36.83
C SER A 728 -8.15 54.15 -36.09
N PRO A 729 -7.12 53.61 -36.78
CA PRO A 729 -6.17 52.66 -36.17
C PRO A 729 -5.00 53.36 -35.47
N ILE A 730 -4.73 52.98 -34.22
CA ILE A 730 -3.55 53.43 -33.46
C ILE A 730 -2.35 52.50 -33.75
N THR A 731 -1.19 53.10 -34.02
CA THR A 731 0.01 52.40 -34.46
C THR A 731 0.88 51.90 -33.31
N ALA A 732 1.50 50.72 -33.49
CA ALA A 732 2.45 50.15 -32.54
C ALA A 732 3.76 50.95 -32.45
N LYS A 733 4.40 50.92 -31.26
CA LYS A 733 5.77 51.41 -31.06
C LYS A 733 6.65 50.34 -30.41
N SER A 734 7.86 50.18 -30.95
CA SER A 734 8.92 49.35 -30.38
C SER A 734 9.73 50.15 -29.35
N PRO A 735 10.18 49.54 -28.23
CA PRO A 735 11.10 50.18 -27.29
C PRO A 735 12.55 50.14 -27.82
N ALA A 736 13.28 51.25 -27.64
CA ALA A 736 14.72 51.34 -27.92
C ALA A 736 15.51 51.44 -26.61
N ALA A 737 16.69 50.82 -26.57
CA ALA A 737 17.57 50.84 -25.40
C ALA A 737 18.45 52.11 -25.34
N SER A 738 18.89 52.49 -24.14
CA SER A 738 20.04 53.39 -23.95
C SER A 738 20.78 53.06 -22.66
N ASN A 739 22.11 53.14 -22.71
CA ASN A 739 23.00 53.03 -21.56
C ASN A 739 23.46 54.43 -21.10
N SER A 740 23.67 54.61 -19.80
CA SER A 740 24.71 55.52 -19.29
C SER A 740 25.07 55.16 -17.84
N LEU A 741 26.23 55.63 -17.37
CA LEU A 741 26.94 55.15 -16.18
C LEU A 741 27.30 56.30 -15.23
N LYS A 742 27.32 55.97 -13.92
CA LYS A 742 28.22 56.54 -12.90
C LYS A 742 28.00 58.01 -12.48
N PRO A 743 28.66 58.55 -11.41
CA PRO A 743 29.82 58.04 -10.63
C PRO A 743 29.78 56.60 -10.11
#